data_AF-A0A974U5Y0-F1
#
_entry.id   AF-A0A974U5Y0-F1
#
_cell.length_a   1.000
_cell.length_b   1.000
_cell.length_c   1.000
_cell.angle_alpha   90.00
_cell.angle_beta   90.00
_cell.angle_gamma   90.00
#
_symmetry.space_group_name_H-M   'P 1'
#
loop_
_entity.id
_entity.type
_entity.pdbx_description
1 polymer ?
#
loop_
_entity_poly.entity_id
_entity_poly.type
_entity_poly.pdbx_seq_one_letter_code
_entity_poly.pdbx_strand_id
1 'polypeptide(L)'
;MSIKFIEDKEFDLSDSENQDLLGTKPYAETLFEVIKQSKGKQNIGLFGGWGSGKSTIIKTLENFIGKNNDVDENDKIAYFKYDAWKYSNDDFRRSFIRSLNEKFSAILETDLEEILYKDITKEDSNKTTVQPEYQKLLPYAIGLIIIILVYSFFFSSLSGNEKFLLLVFSIFSSFIFTISGNFFRVIPHITRQTKIIEPEKFEDTFRDITNEIFGISKMNILKKIKNKIVSKTIFKKMVVVIDNLDRCDKDNLMITLSSIKNFLENDNIIFILPVDENGITSFLNGDSDDADEYLRKIFHQIIRLKKFTPKELVGFTKAINEDYNLKLSNIGIRLICQEFTTNPRKIIQFLNNLQTERDLLERQIKEDYVKLDYTNQADDFLIKLLIIKQEWNLLFKRVLDDINFLNKVNTALKYETTQLEDKFIVKIDNKDFTLTRNQKRFFKRNIDVHFNNVEPFILNIDRDKDIPDELREFIENGEINEIFELLSIDIEGDIKTENVKLLLNQIESVYDYNSNKFEDYKSIAFPVSEMLFNILTYEKFQTEIKDNLKSYSFINRIFSNNQFNDIITNLSNFKLYCESAKWFYFELNFKKPYDKLFEYLKKSINPDTTIKGIHKNIQVFIKVFESHPELIKGLSTNLKRKILDDNLLLKDYKVFEENIEITHSLLDSNFIDKMLELLNENKIEDKKVTDLLIDITDKYIEKEYIKDSLIFTEYAHYFFNKLESEYNLKATTAKGIFETKDIVNRLNELFPKVDSGILDIDEVLFNTIQTKLNQEYISGLNDEEIDFYIVFSDLIFNYMKLNNEFATDANFEKYFNSHFIKVDYQKLSLGINTVYQKIVKYYGPYSWNFFDIIISKLKVQNATMFYKTLMLMYNKTKGKKGLSSAQKSILIDNIFKYFFTYKGYPTLMKYPSDWLGLIYEKDKDLFFASVDNLSSKELENYVYNLYELNNEELIGNSFVNYLKAQNNFSKFQKFVRFIGVQHSSKVQENLLLEICSEKYPPYDWVFSAKKHIHKSSFNKIMKSYVDYYKQSPINTNYLNNFLKLNKKDLYQSTIDYILKLTSNLNKPTKRHKSKVSALIKKLK
;
A
#
# COMPACT_ATOMS: atom_id res chain seq x y z
N MET A 1 -43.12 -39.94 -10.54
CA MET A 1 -44.42 -40.65 -10.32
C MET A 1 -45.57 -39.91 -11.03
N SER A 2 -46.79 -40.45 -11.15
CA SER A 2 -47.95 -39.57 -11.44
C SER A 2 -48.37 -38.89 -10.13
N ILE A 3 -48.34 -37.55 -10.10
CA ILE A 3 -48.83 -36.77 -8.95
C ILE A 3 -50.31 -37.07 -8.76
N LYS A 4 -50.69 -37.49 -7.55
CA LYS A 4 -52.09 -37.73 -7.19
C LYS A 4 -52.58 -36.59 -6.33
N PHE A 5 -53.04 -35.55 -7.00
CA PHE A 5 -53.52 -34.34 -6.34
C PHE A 5 -54.69 -34.66 -5.38
N ILE A 6 -54.54 -34.29 -4.12
CA ILE A 6 -55.55 -34.45 -3.07
C ILE A 6 -56.39 -33.18 -3.06
N GLU A 7 -57.67 -33.28 -3.41
CA GLU A 7 -58.56 -32.12 -3.45
C GLU A 7 -59.06 -31.75 -2.04
N ASP A 8 -58.97 -30.47 -1.66
CA ASP A 8 -59.64 -29.93 -0.46
C ASP A 8 -61.12 -29.66 -0.80
N LYS A 9 -61.94 -30.70 -0.72
CA LYS A 9 -63.39 -30.64 -1.00
C LYS A 9 -64.23 -30.70 0.26
N GLU A 10 -65.37 -30.02 0.22
CA GLU A 10 -66.44 -30.19 1.21
C GLU A 10 -67.10 -31.55 0.97
N PHE A 11 -67.06 -32.43 1.97
CA PHE A 11 -67.67 -33.75 1.88
C PHE A 11 -69.14 -33.72 2.32
N ASP A 12 -69.95 -34.51 1.64
CA ASP A 12 -71.28 -34.85 2.13
C ASP A 12 -71.20 -36.08 3.04
N LEU A 13 -71.33 -35.88 4.35
CA LEU A 13 -71.30 -36.98 5.32
C LEU A 13 -72.67 -37.64 5.53
N SER A 14 -73.69 -37.21 4.78
CA SER A 14 -75.01 -37.81 4.80
C SER A 14 -75.08 -39.12 3.99
N ASP A 15 -74.12 -39.35 3.10
CA ASP A 15 -73.99 -40.56 2.28
C ASP A 15 -73.03 -41.56 2.91
N SER A 16 -73.36 -42.85 2.83
CA SER A 16 -72.58 -43.93 3.46
C SER A 16 -71.23 -44.21 2.80
N GLU A 17 -71.00 -43.68 1.59
CA GLU A 17 -69.74 -43.84 0.85
C GLU A 17 -68.63 -42.95 1.41
N ASN A 18 -68.98 -41.80 2.00
CA ASN A 18 -68.02 -40.85 2.55
C ASN A 18 -67.73 -41.18 4.02
N GLN A 19 -66.48 -41.54 4.33
CA GLN A 19 -66.04 -41.79 5.71
C GLN A 19 -65.85 -40.48 6.47
N ASP A 20 -66.42 -40.37 7.68
CA ASP A 20 -66.20 -39.22 8.56
C ASP A 20 -64.87 -39.36 9.32
N LEU A 21 -63.77 -39.07 8.62
CA LEU A 21 -62.41 -39.17 9.16
C LEU A 21 -62.11 -38.17 10.28
N LEU A 22 -62.93 -37.12 10.44
CA LEU A 22 -62.72 -36.02 11.37
C LEU A 22 -63.81 -35.93 12.46
N GLY A 23 -64.81 -36.81 12.45
CA GLY A 23 -65.88 -36.83 13.45
C GLY A 23 -66.77 -35.58 13.43
N THR A 24 -67.02 -35.00 12.25
CA THR A 24 -67.77 -33.74 12.11
C THR A 24 -69.27 -33.92 11.88
N LYS A 25 -69.71 -35.13 11.48
CA LYS A 25 -71.12 -35.44 11.21
C LYS A 25 -72.07 -35.17 12.40
N PRO A 26 -71.71 -35.49 13.67
CA PRO A 26 -72.60 -35.23 14.81
C PRO A 26 -72.98 -33.75 15.00
N TYR A 27 -72.14 -32.81 14.55
CA TYR A 27 -72.46 -31.38 14.61
C TYR A 27 -73.53 -31.00 13.58
N ALA A 28 -73.48 -31.59 12.38
CA ALA A 28 -74.50 -31.37 11.35
C ALA A 28 -75.85 -31.97 11.77
N GLU A 29 -75.84 -33.16 12.37
CA GLU A 29 -77.04 -33.80 12.93
C GLU A 29 -77.66 -32.95 14.05
N THR A 30 -76.82 -32.44 14.97
CA THR A 30 -77.28 -31.54 16.04
C THR A 30 -77.88 -30.25 15.49
N LEU A 31 -77.25 -29.62 14.49
CA LEU A 31 -77.78 -28.43 13.82
C LEU A 31 -79.14 -28.71 13.15
N PHE A 32 -79.26 -29.85 12.47
CA PHE A 32 -80.48 -30.25 11.80
C PHE A 32 -81.64 -30.46 12.80
N GLU A 33 -81.39 -31.13 13.92
CA GLU A 33 -82.39 -31.31 14.98
C GLU A 33 -82.84 -29.97 15.60
N VAL A 34 -81.90 -29.05 15.86
CA VAL A 34 -82.22 -27.70 16.34
C VAL A 34 -83.12 -26.96 15.35
N ILE A 35 -82.81 -27.01 14.05
CA ILE A 35 -83.62 -26.39 12.99
C ILE A 35 -85.03 -26.99 12.93
N LYS A 36 -85.15 -28.30 13.09
CA LYS A 36 -86.43 -29.01 13.04
C LYS A 36 -87.32 -28.62 14.22
N GLN A 37 -86.76 -28.57 15.43
CA GLN A 37 -87.51 -28.26 16.65
C GLN A 37 -87.78 -26.76 16.85
N SER A 38 -86.99 -25.89 16.22
CA SER A 38 -87.17 -24.44 16.27
C SER A 38 -88.42 -23.98 15.52
N LYS A 39 -89.15 -23.03 16.13
CA LYS A 39 -90.29 -22.32 15.51
C LYS A 39 -89.86 -21.13 14.64
N GLY A 40 -88.55 -20.97 14.37
CA GLY A 40 -87.96 -19.78 13.76
C GLY A 40 -87.40 -18.80 14.79
N LYS A 41 -86.85 -17.67 14.32
CA LYS A 41 -86.23 -16.62 15.13
C LYS A 41 -85.00 -17.08 15.92
N GLN A 42 -84.10 -17.83 15.28
CA GLN A 42 -82.87 -18.32 15.91
C GLN A 42 -81.63 -17.93 15.13
N ASN A 43 -80.56 -17.60 15.87
CA ASN A 43 -79.28 -17.21 15.31
C ASN A 43 -78.25 -18.14 15.91
N ILE A 44 -77.69 -18.99 15.06
CA ILE A 44 -76.79 -20.04 15.47
C ILE A 44 -75.39 -19.69 14.98
N GLY A 45 -74.47 -19.48 15.90
CA GLY A 45 -73.05 -19.34 15.59
C GLY A 45 -72.40 -20.72 15.50
N LEU A 46 -71.83 -21.07 14.35
CA LEU A 46 -71.00 -22.27 14.18
C LEU A 46 -69.52 -21.88 14.25
N PHE A 47 -68.95 -21.96 15.45
CA PHE A 47 -67.63 -21.40 15.75
C PHE A 47 -66.57 -22.49 15.63
N GLY A 48 -65.49 -22.19 14.92
CA GLY A 48 -64.31 -23.06 14.85
C GLY A 48 -63.23 -22.44 13.99
N GLY A 49 -61.97 -22.83 14.19
CA GLY A 49 -60.87 -22.26 13.41
C GLY A 49 -60.93 -22.59 11.92
N TRP A 50 -60.06 -21.96 11.13
CA TRP A 50 -59.81 -22.40 9.75
C TRP A 50 -59.45 -23.90 9.70
N GLY A 51 -60.05 -24.63 8.75
CA GLY A 51 -59.86 -26.08 8.59
C GLY A 51 -60.62 -26.98 9.58
N SER A 52 -61.47 -26.44 10.46
CA SER A 52 -62.21 -27.25 11.46
C SER A 52 -63.39 -28.06 10.90
N GLY A 53 -63.69 -27.99 9.60
CA GLY A 53 -64.81 -28.71 8.97
C GLY A 53 -66.15 -27.96 8.91
N LYS A 54 -66.19 -26.64 9.22
CA LYS A 54 -67.43 -25.83 9.16
C LYS A 54 -68.20 -25.98 7.85
N SER A 55 -67.51 -25.84 6.72
CA SER A 55 -68.16 -25.91 5.41
C SER A 55 -68.69 -27.32 5.09
N THR A 56 -67.96 -28.38 5.47
CA THR A 56 -68.43 -29.77 5.40
C THR A 56 -69.71 -29.99 6.23
N ILE A 57 -69.78 -29.39 7.43
CA ILE A 57 -70.97 -29.44 8.28
C ILE A 57 -72.14 -28.74 7.62
N ILE A 58 -71.93 -27.54 7.07
CA ILE A 58 -72.96 -26.78 6.33
C ILE A 58 -73.43 -27.53 5.08
N LYS A 59 -72.51 -28.15 4.33
CA LYS A 59 -72.84 -28.95 3.15
C LYS A 59 -73.66 -30.19 3.52
N THR A 60 -73.24 -30.89 4.58
CA THR A 60 -73.97 -32.04 5.12
C THR A 60 -75.37 -31.62 5.62
N LEU A 61 -75.48 -30.44 6.25
CA LEU A 61 -76.76 -29.88 6.70
C LEU A 61 -77.70 -29.54 5.53
N GLU A 62 -77.19 -28.93 4.46
CA GLU A 62 -77.96 -28.69 3.22
C GLU A 62 -78.60 -30.00 2.72
N ASN A 63 -77.83 -31.08 2.73
CA ASN A 63 -78.30 -32.38 2.27
C ASN A 63 -79.27 -33.05 3.25
N PHE A 64 -79.09 -32.91 4.56
CA PHE A 64 -80.10 -33.33 5.55
C PHE A 64 -81.43 -32.61 5.37
N ILE A 65 -81.39 -31.29 5.10
CA ILE A 65 -82.59 -30.50 4.78
C ILE A 65 -83.22 -30.98 3.48
N GLY A 66 -82.43 -31.23 2.43
CA GLY A 66 -82.91 -31.80 1.16
C GLY A 66 -83.64 -33.12 1.36
N LYS A 67 -82.99 -34.09 2.03
CA LYS A 67 -83.55 -35.40 2.36
C LYS A 67 -84.85 -35.27 3.19
N ASN A 68 -84.95 -34.30 4.10
CA ASN A 68 -86.19 -34.05 4.86
C ASN A 68 -87.31 -33.47 3.97
N ASN A 69 -86.98 -32.53 3.09
CA ASN A 69 -87.94 -31.91 2.18
C ASN A 69 -88.52 -32.89 1.16
N ASP A 70 -87.78 -33.95 0.83
CA ASP A 70 -88.25 -35.05 -0.02
C ASP A 70 -89.22 -35.99 0.72
N VAL A 71 -89.14 -36.04 2.06
CA VAL A 71 -89.95 -36.94 2.90
C VAL A 71 -91.24 -36.28 3.41
N ASP A 72 -91.20 -34.99 3.79
CA ASP A 72 -92.37 -34.27 4.34
C ASP A 72 -92.72 -33.03 3.51
N GLU A 73 -93.74 -33.18 2.65
CA GLU A 73 -94.21 -32.07 1.82
C GLU A 73 -94.84 -30.91 2.60
N ASN A 74 -95.29 -31.15 3.84
CA ASN A 74 -95.95 -30.17 4.68
C ASN A 74 -94.99 -29.47 5.65
N ASP A 75 -93.72 -29.87 5.72
CA ASP A 75 -92.69 -29.25 6.58
C ASP A 75 -91.41 -28.90 5.81
N LYS A 76 -91.57 -28.42 4.57
CA LYS A 76 -90.43 -28.01 3.74
C LYS A 76 -89.69 -26.82 4.35
N ILE A 77 -88.37 -26.90 4.33
CA ILE A 77 -87.41 -25.92 4.83
C ILE A 77 -86.68 -25.29 3.64
N ALA A 78 -86.80 -23.98 3.47
CA ALA A 78 -86.02 -23.25 2.48
C ALA A 78 -84.56 -23.17 2.96
N TYR A 79 -83.60 -23.47 2.09
CA TYR A 79 -82.18 -23.34 2.39
C TYR A 79 -81.53 -22.30 1.47
N PHE A 80 -80.87 -21.32 2.08
CA PHE A 80 -80.15 -20.26 1.38
C PHE A 80 -78.75 -20.12 1.96
N LYS A 81 -77.72 -20.26 1.12
CA LYS A 81 -76.33 -19.97 1.49
C LYS A 81 -75.87 -18.71 0.76
N TYR A 82 -75.36 -17.76 1.51
CA TYR A 82 -74.77 -16.52 1.01
C TYR A 82 -73.30 -16.45 1.42
N ASP A 83 -72.42 -16.20 0.45
CA ASP A 83 -70.98 -15.99 0.68
C ASP A 83 -70.70 -14.49 0.77
N ALA A 84 -70.47 -14.00 1.99
CA ALA A 84 -70.24 -12.59 2.24
C ALA A 84 -68.92 -12.10 1.63
N TRP A 85 -67.91 -12.98 1.56
CA TRP A 85 -66.59 -12.60 1.06
C TRP A 85 -66.58 -12.43 -0.47
N LYS A 86 -67.31 -13.30 -1.20
CA LYS A 86 -67.47 -13.20 -2.66
C LYS A 86 -67.96 -11.82 -3.11
N TYR A 87 -68.79 -11.17 -2.30
CA TYR A 87 -69.40 -9.87 -2.61
C TYR A 87 -68.88 -8.72 -1.73
N SER A 88 -67.71 -8.87 -1.10
CA SER A 88 -67.12 -7.88 -0.17
C SER A 88 -66.92 -6.47 -0.76
N ASN A 89 -66.81 -6.34 -2.10
CA ASN A 89 -66.71 -5.05 -2.78
C ASN A 89 -68.06 -4.41 -3.15
N ASP A 90 -69.18 -5.13 -2.99
CA ASP A 90 -70.54 -4.59 -3.14
C ASP A 90 -71.14 -4.40 -1.74
N ASP A 91 -72.14 -3.54 -1.63
CA ASP A 91 -72.87 -3.39 -0.38
C ASP A 91 -73.55 -4.72 -0.01
N PHE A 92 -73.39 -5.16 1.23
CA PHE A 92 -73.95 -6.43 1.72
C PHE A 92 -75.46 -6.51 1.46
N ARG A 93 -76.21 -5.44 1.74
CA ARG A 93 -77.66 -5.41 1.61
C ARG A 93 -78.08 -5.67 0.16
N ARG A 94 -77.39 -5.02 -0.77
CA ARG A 94 -77.64 -5.18 -2.20
C ARG A 94 -77.34 -6.58 -2.71
N SER A 95 -76.13 -7.04 -2.47
CA SER A 95 -75.66 -8.34 -2.97
C SER A 95 -76.41 -9.51 -2.32
N PHE A 96 -76.80 -9.38 -1.05
CA PHE A 96 -77.63 -10.35 -0.34
C PHE A 96 -79.03 -10.48 -0.95
N ILE A 97 -79.76 -9.38 -1.16
CA ILE A 97 -81.09 -9.41 -1.79
C ILE A 97 -81.01 -10.01 -3.19
N ARG A 98 -79.99 -9.61 -3.96
CA ARG A 98 -79.77 -10.15 -5.31
C ARG A 98 -79.56 -11.66 -5.27
N SER A 99 -78.62 -12.14 -4.46
CA SER A 99 -78.33 -13.58 -4.35
C SER A 99 -79.51 -14.38 -3.82
N LEU A 100 -80.30 -13.80 -2.91
CA LEU A 100 -81.52 -14.41 -2.38
C LEU A 100 -82.58 -14.54 -3.48
N ASN A 101 -82.80 -13.48 -4.25
CA ASN A 101 -83.76 -13.49 -5.34
C ASN A 101 -83.32 -14.40 -6.49
N GLU A 102 -82.03 -14.47 -6.81
CA GLU A 102 -81.48 -15.43 -7.79
C GLU A 102 -81.78 -16.89 -7.40
N LYS A 103 -81.75 -17.22 -6.09
CA LYS A 103 -81.99 -18.60 -5.60
C LYS A 103 -83.46 -19.01 -5.65
N PHE A 104 -84.39 -18.13 -5.28
CA PHE A 104 -85.82 -18.47 -5.14
C PHE A 104 -86.72 -17.87 -6.23
N SER A 105 -86.18 -16.96 -7.06
CA SER A 105 -86.92 -16.24 -8.11
C SER A 105 -88.23 -15.61 -7.62
N ALA A 106 -88.20 -14.98 -6.44
CA ALA A 106 -89.37 -14.46 -5.75
C ALA A 106 -89.93 -13.16 -6.39
N ILE A 107 -89.05 -12.32 -6.94
CA ILE A 107 -89.33 -11.05 -7.62
C ILE A 107 -88.71 -11.08 -9.02
N LEU A 108 -89.33 -10.43 -10.01
CA LEU A 108 -88.75 -10.29 -11.35
C LEU A 108 -87.45 -9.45 -11.30
N GLU A 109 -86.45 -9.86 -12.08
CA GLU A 109 -85.15 -9.16 -12.15
C GLU A 109 -85.29 -7.67 -12.50
N THR A 110 -86.21 -7.32 -13.40
CA THR A 110 -86.45 -5.92 -13.82
C THR A 110 -86.89 -5.03 -12.66
N ASP A 111 -87.74 -5.55 -11.78
CA ASP A 111 -88.24 -4.79 -10.63
C ASP A 111 -87.22 -4.76 -9.49
N LEU A 112 -86.45 -5.83 -9.35
CA LEU A 112 -85.33 -5.88 -8.43
C LEU A 112 -84.25 -4.85 -8.81
N GLU A 113 -83.89 -4.75 -10.09
CA GLU A 113 -82.96 -3.73 -10.57
C GLU A 113 -83.50 -2.31 -10.32
N GLU A 114 -84.80 -2.08 -10.50
CA GLU A 114 -85.39 -0.78 -10.17
C GLU A 114 -85.25 -0.46 -8.68
N ILE A 115 -85.43 -1.43 -7.78
CA ILE A 115 -85.28 -1.25 -6.32
C ILE A 115 -83.82 -1.01 -5.93
N LEU A 116 -82.88 -1.79 -6.48
CA LEU A 116 -81.47 -1.76 -6.09
C LEU A 116 -80.70 -0.57 -6.71
N TYR A 117 -81.16 0.00 -7.83
CA TYR A 117 -80.38 0.98 -8.62
C TYR A 117 -81.07 2.31 -8.92
N LYS A 118 -82.29 2.60 -8.40
CA LYS A 118 -82.92 3.90 -8.66
C LYS A 118 -82.07 5.07 -8.18
N ASP A 119 -81.54 5.86 -9.11
CA ASP A 119 -80.74 7.06 -8.84
C ASP A 119 -81.55 8.11 -8.05
N ILE A 120 -80.90 8.72 -7.06
CA ILE A 120 -81.36 9.94 -6.40
C ILE A 120 -80.15 10.84 -6.59
N THR A 121 -80.22 11.72 -7.58
CA THR A 121 -79.28 12.82 -7.76
C THR A 121 -79.40 13.72 -6.54
N LYS A 122 -78.39 13.74 -5.67
CA LYS A 122 -78.23 14.81 -4.68
C LYS A 122 -77.27 15.84 -5.26
N GLU A 123 -77.78 17.01 -5.59
CA GLU A 123 -76.95 18.20 -5.75
C GLU A 123 -76.26 18.50 -4.41
N ASP A 124 -74.94 18.68 -4.44
CA ASP A 124 -74.16 19.09 -3.29
C ASP A 124 -74.43 20.59 -3.04
N SER A 125 -75.41 20.90 -2.19
CA SER A 125 -75.89 22.26 -1.93
C SER A 125 -74.84 23.19 -1.31
N ASN A 126 -73.69 22.67 -0.90
CA ASN A 126 -72.60 23.44 -0.29
C ASN A 126 -71.56 23.99 -1.29
N LYS A 127 -71.76 23.80 -2.60
CA LYS A 127 -70.90 24.39 -3.66
C LYS A 127 -71.66 25.29 -4.64
N THR A 128 -72.84 25.75 -4.27
CA THR A 128 -73.71 26.58 -5.13
C THR A 128 -74.03 27.95 -4.50
N THR A 129 -73.02 28.74 -4.17
CA THR A 129 -73.21 30.20 -4.00
C THR A 129 -71.95 30.98 -4.36
N VAL A 130 -71.86 31.46 -5.60
CA VAL A 130 -71.05 32.64 -5.92
C VAL A 130 -72.02 33.73 -6.36
N GLN A 131 -72.13 34.78 -5.55
CA GLN A 131 -72.96 35.95 -5.85
C GLN A 131 -72.42 36.67 -7.10
N PRO A 132 -73.27 37.14 -8.03
CA PRO A 132 -72.82 37.88 -9.19
C PRO A 132 -72.35 39.29 -8.79
N GLU A 133 -71.04 39.55 -8.89
CA GLU A 133 -70.46 40.90 -8.72
C GLU A 133 -70.76 41.77 -9.96
N TYR A 134 -71.90 42.47 -9.95
CA TYR A 134 -72.29 43.41 -11.01
C TYR A 134 -71.29 44.55 -11.26
N GLN A 135 -70.37 44.82 -10.32
CA GLN A 135 -69.31 45.84 -10.47
C GLN A 135 -68.32 45.51 -11.59
N LYS A 136 -68.22 44.23 -12.00
CA LYS A 136 -67.35 43.80 -13.11
C LYS A 136 -68.00 43.99 -14.49
N LEU A 137 -69.27 44.36 -14.61
CA LEU A 137 -69.94 44.58 -15.91
C LEU A 137 -69.67 45.97 -16.51
N LEU A 138 -69.30 46.95 -15.67
CA LEU A 138 -69.08 48.34 -16.06
C LEU A 138 -67.91 48.55 -17.05
N PRO A 139 -66.74 47.89 -16.90
CA PRO A 139 -65.63 48.01 -17.86
C PRO A 139 -65.98 47.45 -19.25
N TYR A 140 -66.85 46.43 -19.30
CA TYR A 140 -67.26 45.79 -20.55
C TYR A 140 -68.26 46.65 -21.33
N ALA A 141 -69.19 47.34 -20.65
CA ALA A 141 -70.07 48.32 -21.28
C ALA A 141 -69.29 49.53 -21.82
N ILE A 142 -68.29 50.01 -21.06
CA ILE A 142 -67.41 51.10 -21.49
C ILE A 142 -66.55 50.67 -22.68
N GLY A 143 -66.02 49.44 -22.68
CA GLY A 143 -65.26 48.88 -23.80
C GLY A 143 -66.09 48.77 -25.08
N LEU A 144 -67.36 48.37 -24.99
CA LEU A 144 -68.29 48.30 -26.11
C LEU A 144 -68.57 49.69 -26.70
N ILE A 145 -68.76 50.70 -25.85
CA ILE A 145 -68.97 52.09 -26.30
C ILE A 145 -67.72 52.65 -26.97
N ILE A 146 -66.53 52.38 -26.44
CA ILE A 146 -65.25 52.82 -27.04
C ILE A 146 -65.05 52.16 -28.41
N ILE A 147 -65.37 50.87 -28.55
CA ILE A 147 -65.29 50.16 -29.84
C ILE A 147 -66.27 50.77 -30.85
N ILE A 148 -67.50 51.08 -30.44
CA ILE A 148 -68.50 51.72 -31.31
C ILE A 148 -68.06 53.13 -31.73
N LEU A 149 -67.46 53.92 -30.83
CA LEU A 149 -66.96 55.26 -31.10
C LEU A 149 -65.72 55.26 -32.02
N VAL A 150 -64.77 54.35 -31.78
CA VAL A 150 -63.59 54.17 -32.65
C VAL A 150 -64.03 53.71 -34.05
N TYR A 151 -65.04 52.84 -34.13
CA TYR A 151 -65.62 52.37 -35.38
C TYR A 151 -66.34 53.50 -36.14
N SER A 152 -67.10 54.36 -35.44
CA SER A 152 -67.74 55.54 -36.01
C SER A 152 -66.73 56.56 -36.56
N PHE A 153 -65.57 56.70 -35.91
CA PHE A 153 -64.57 57.72 -36.24
C PHE A 153 -63.67 57.32 -37.41
N PHE A 154 -63.19 56.06 -37.45
CA PHE A 154 -62.25 55.60 -38.49
C PHE A 154 -62.91 55.22 -39.82
N PHE A 155 -64.20 54.87 -39.82
CA PHE A 155 -64.88 54.29 -40.98
C PHE A 155 -65.98 55.18 -41.57
N SER A 156 -65.87 56.51 -41.46
CA SER A 156 -66.87 57.43 -42.03
C SER A 156 -67.00 57.36 -43.57
N SER A 157 -66.00 56.82 -44.28
CA SER A 157 -65.94 56.76 -45.75
C SER A 157 -66.50 55.50 -46.42
N LEU A 158 -66.95 54.48 -45.67
CA LEU A 158 -67.41 53.20 -46.22
C LEU A 158 -68.95 53.07 -46.35
N SER A 159 -69.42 52.31 -47.35
CA SER A 159 -70.85 52.13 -47.67
C SER A 159 -71.58 51.22 -46.65
N GLY A 160 -72.89 51.40 -46.49
CA GLY A 160 -73.66 50.93 -45.32
C GLY A 160 -73.68 49.41 -45.07
N ASN A 161 -73.58 48.57 -46.12
CA ASN A 161 -73.73 47.13 -45.95
C ASN A 161 -72.46 46.44 -45.40
N GLU A 162 -71.28 46.92 -45.79
CA GLU A 162 -70.01 46.36 -45.29
C GLU A 162 -69.78 46.73 -43.82
N LYS A 163 -70.26 47.92 -43.42
CA LYS A 163 -70.28 48.34 -42.01
C LYS A 163 -71.12 47.42 -41.14
N PHE A 164 -72.26 46.96 -41.65
CA PHE A 164 -73.16 46.09 -40.89
C PHE A 164 -72.53 44.72 -40.64
N LEU A 165 -71.92 44.11 -41.65
CA LEU A 165 -71.32 42.77 -41.53
C LEU A 165 -70.15 42.73 -40.54
N LEU A 166 -69.29 43.74 -40.53
CA LEU A 166 -68.17 43.84 -39.59
C LEU A 166 -68.63 44.07 -38.14
N LEU A 167 -69.72 44.80 -37.95
CA LEU A 167 -70.33 45.01 -36.63
C LEU A 167 -70.94 43.71 -36.08
N VAL A 168 -71.60 42.94 -36.95
CA VAL A 168 -72.09 41.60 -36.58
C VAL A 168 -70.95 40.66 -36.22
N PHE A 169 -69.84 40.67 -36.98
CA PHE A 169 -68.70 39.78 -36.75
C PHE A 169 -67.96 40.09 -35.43
N SER A 170 -67.82 41.37 -35.08
CA SER A 170 -67.18 41.80 -33.84
C SER A 170 -68.01 41.48 -32.60
N ILE A 171 -69.35 41.63 -32.67
CA ILE A 171 -70.26 41.17 -31.62
C ILE A 171 -70.20 39.65 -31.47
N PHE A 172 -70.21 38.91 -32.59
CA PHE A 172 -70.14 37.44 -32.56
C PHE A 172 -68.84 36.92 -31.95
N SER A 173 -67.69 37.53 -32.27
CA SER A 173 -66.40 37.13 -31.73
C SER A 173 -66.31 37.34 -30.22
N SER A 174 -66.82 38.48 -29.73
CA SER A 174 -66.89 38.76 -28.28
C SER A 174 -67.85 37.80 -27.56
N PHE A 175 -68.98 37.47 -28.19
CA PHE A 175 -69.94 36.50 -27.66
C PHE A 175 -69.35 35.08 -27.54
N ILE A 176 -68.63 34.60 -28.56
CA ILE A 176 -67.98 33.29 -28.54
C ILE A 176 -66.90 33.21 -27.45
N PHE A 177 -66.10 34.26 -27.27
CA PHE A 177 -65.07 34.31 -26.24
C PHE A 177 -65.65 34.29 -24.81
N THR A 178 -66.87 34.83 -24.63
CA THR A 178 -67.58 34.85 -23.35
C THR A 178 -68.20 33.49 -23.00
N ILE A 179 -68.68 32.76 -24.01
CA ILE A 179 -69.23 31.41 -23.83
C ILE A 179 -68.11 30.41 -23.49
N SER A 180 -66.96 30.49 -24.15
CA SER A 180 -65.86 29.53 -23.94
C SER A 180 -65.26 29.60 -22.53
N GLY A 181 -65.09 30.81 -21.97
CA GLY A 181 -64.55 30.99 -20.62
C GLY A 181 -65.46 30.47 -19.48
N ASN A 182 -66.79 30.50 -19.70
CA ASN A 182 -67.76 30.00 -18.72
C ASN A 182 -68.11 28.51 -18.94
N PHE A 183 -67.95 27.97 -20.15
CA PHE A 183 -68.21 26.54 -20.43
C PHE A 183 -67.29 25.61 -19.63
N PHE A 184 -66.02 25.97 -19.42
CA PHE A 184 -65.08 25.16 -18.65
C PHE A 184 -65.28 25.21 -17.13
N ARG A 185 -66.08 26.16 -16.61
CA ARG A 185 -66.38 26.28 -15.16
C ARG A 185 -67.68 25.59 -14.73
N VAL A 186 -68.52 25.15 -15.68
CA VAL A 186 -69.86 24.59 -15.42
C VAL A 186 -69.94 23.09 -15.79
N ILE A 187 -68.82 22.37 -15.88
CA ILE A 187 -68.89 20.90 -15.84
C ILE A 187 -69.08 20.51 -14.36
N PRO A 188 -70.26 20.01 -13.95
CA PRO A 188 -70.35 19.37 -12.64
C PRO A 188 -69.43 18.14 -12.70
N HIS A 189 -68.52 17.98 -11.74
CA HIS A 189 -67.86 16.69 -11.55
C HIS A 189 -68.93 15.65 -11.17
N ILE A 190 -69.47 14.95 -12.16
CA ILE A 190 -70.34 13.79 -11.97
C ILE A 190 -69.45 12.66 -11.45
N THR A 191 -69.27 12.59 -10.14
CA THR A 191 -68.76 11.37 -9.49
C THR A 191 -69.93 10.40 -9.34
N ARG A 192 -69.95 9.33 -10.13
CA ARG A 192 -70.81 8.16 -9.84
C ARG A 192 -70.32 7.56 -8.52
N GLN A 193 -71.10 7.67 -7.45
CA GLN A 193 -70.90 6.87 -6.24
C GLN A 193 -71.80 5.63 -6.31
N THR A 194 -71.26 4.48 -5.91
CA THR A 194 -72.06 3.28 -5.63
C THR A 194 -73.04 3.59 -4.51
N LYS A 195 -74.35 3.41 -4.75
CA LYS A 195 -75.38 3.69 -3.76
C LYS A 195 -75.47 2.57 -2.72
N ILE A 196 -75.29 2.92 -1.46
CA ILE A 196 -75.64 2.12 -0.29
C ILE A 196 -77.18 2.02 -0.25
N ILE A 197 -77.74 0.82 -0.12
CA ILE A 197 -79.19 0.65 0.10
C ILE A 197 -79.51 1.11 1.52
N GLU A 198 -80.47 2.02 1.64
CA GLU A 198 -81.01 2.46 2.93
C GLU A 198 -81.55 1.24 3.70
N PRO A 199 -81.21 1.08 5.00
CA PRO A 199 -81.61 -0.09 5.79
C PRO A 199 -83.10 -0.41 5.72
N GLU A 200 -83.97 0.60 5.81
CA GLU A 200 -85.43 0.44 5.75
C GLU A 200 -85.91 -0.19 4.43
N LYS A 201 -85.35 0.23 3.29
CA LYS A 201 -85.69 -0.33 1.97
C LYS A 201 -85.21 -1.76 1.80
N PHE A 202 -84.05 -2.09 2.37
CA PHE A 202 -83.59 -3.47 2.40
C PHE A 202 -84.53 -4.34 3.24
N GLU A 203 -84.93 -3.88 4.43
CA GLU A 203 -85.84 -4.61 5.32
C GLU A 203 -87.19 -4.89 4.64
N ASP A 204 -87.76 -3.88 3.97
CA ASP A 204 -89.00 -4.03 3.22
C ASP A 204 -88.85 -5.04 2.08
N THR A 205 -87.77 -4.96 1.30
CA THR A 205 -87.51 -5.88 0.18
C THR A 205 -87.26 -7.31 0.66
N PHE A 206 -86.50 -7.48 1.74
CA PHE A 206 -86.26 -8.78 2.37
C PHE A 206 -87.56 -9.40 2.89
N ARG A 207 -88.41 -8.60 3.54
CA ARG A 207 -89.73 -9.02 4.02
C ARG A 207 -90.64 -9.45 2.87
N ASP A 208 -90.61 -8.74 1.75
CA ASP A 208 -91.42 -9.07 0.57
C ASP A 208 -90.98 -10.40 -0.07
N ILE A 209 -89.66 -10.61 -0.23
CA ILE A 209 -89.11 -11.87 -0.74
C ILE A 209 -89.45 -13.04 0.20
N THR A 210 -89.27 -12.87 1.51
CA THR A 210 -89.53 -13.93 2.50
C THR A 210 -91.02 -14.27 2.62
N ASN A 211 -91.90 -13.27 2.56
CA ASN A 211 -93.35 -13.50 2.50
C ASN A 211 -93.75 -14.33 1.27
N GLU A 212 -93.11 -14.11 0.12
CA GLU A 212 -93.35 -14.91 -1.07
C GLU A 212 -92.87 -16.36 -0.89
N ILE A 213 -91.68 -16.56 -0.32
CA ILE A 213 -91.12 -17.90 -0.01
C ILE A 213 -92.04 -18.68 0.94
N PHE A 214 -92.66 -18.01 1.92
CA PHE A 214 -93.58 -18.61 2.88
C PHE A 214 -95.05 -18.64 2.42
N GLY A 215 -95.37 -18.08 1.25
CA GLY A 215 -96.75 -17.97 0.76
C GLY A 215 -97.67 -17.10 1.63
N ILE A 216 -97.10 -16.20 2.45
CA ILE A 216 -97.83 -15.31 3.35
C ILE A 216 -98.25 -14.07 2.56
N SER A 217 -99.48 -14.06 2.06
CA SER A 217 -100.07 -12.89 1.37
C SER A 217 -100.41 -11.79 2.37
N LYS A 218 -99.43 -10.95 2.72
CA LYS A 218 -99.67 -9.64 3.33
C LYS A 218 -99.17 -8.54 2.42
N MET A 219 -100.15 -8.04 1.66
CA MET A 219 -100.15 -6.81 0.89
C MET A 219 -99.60 -5.64 1.72
N ASN A 220 -98.47 -5.03 1.31
CA ASN A 220 -98.17 -3.60 1.40
C ASN A 220 -96.73 -3.31 0.91
N ILE A 221 -96.59 -2.98 -0.39
CA ILE A 221 -95.65 -2.01 -1.03
C ILE A 221 -95.56 -2.30 -2.54
N LEU A 222 -95.55 -3.57 -2.98
CA LEU A 222 -95.39 -3.97 -4.39
C LEU A 222 -96.70 -3.97 -5.22
N LYS A 223 -97.53 -2.93 -5.13
CA LYS A 223 -98.77 -2.80 -5.93
C LYS A 223 -98.54 -2.38 -7.40
N LYS A 224 -97.30 -2.21 -7.86
CA LYS A 224 -96.98 -1.76 -9.23
C LYS A 224 -96.37 -2.83 -10.15
N ILE A 225 -95.99 -3.99 -9.63
CA ILE A 225 -95.34 -5.04 -10.40
C ILE A 225 -96.41 -5.98 -10.96
N LYS A 226 -96.58 -5.97 -12.28
CA LYS A 226 -97.78 -6.51 -12.93
C LYS A 226 -97.72 -7.98 -13.35
N ASN A 227 -96.58 -8.66 -13.26
CA ASN A 227 -96.49 -10.06 -13.70
C ASN A 227 -95.82 -10.93 -12.64
N LYS A 228 -96.56 -11.91 -12.12
CA LYS A 228 -96.13 -12.87 -11.09
C LYS A 228 -96.29 -14.29 -11.63
N ILE A 229 -95.19 -14.98 -11.93
CA ILE A 229 -95.15 -16.43 -12.24
C ILE A 229 -93.75 -16.97 -11.88
N VAL A 230 -93.48 -18.19 -11.38
CA VAL A 230 -94.18 -19.32 -10.73
C VAL A 230 -93.07 -20.30 -10.30
N SER A 231 -93.07 -20.79 -9.04
CA SER A 231 -93.01 -22.23 -8.72
C SER A 231 -93.39 -22.45 -7.24
N LYS A 232 -94.48 -23.20 -7.03
CA LYS A 232 -95.12 -23.40 -5.71
C LYS A 232 -94.39 -24.47 -4.89
N THR A 233 -93.31 -24.07 -4.24
CA THR A 233 -92.88 -24.73 -3.00
C THR A 233 -93.09 -23.73 -1.87
N ILE A 234 -94.10 -23.99 -1.04
CA ILE A 234 -94.36 -23.20 0.15
C ILE A 234 -93.50 -23.79 1.25
N PHE A 235 -92.58 -22.99 1.78
CA PHE A 235 -91.74 -23.39 2.90
C PHE A 235 -92.38 -22.94 4.21
N LYS A 236 -92.23 -23.72 5.28
CA LYS A 236 -92.67 -23.32 6.62
C LYS A 236 -91.65 -22.48 7.35
N LYS A 237 -90.38 -22.71 7.06
CA LYS A 237 -89.22 -22.06 7.69
C LYS A 237 -88.10 -21.91 6.69
N MET A 238 -87.21 -20.95 6.95
CA MET A 238 -86.05 -20.68 6.11
C MET A 238 -84.77 -20.72 6.94
N VAL A 239 -83.78 -21.47 6.46
CA VAL A 239 -82.42 -21.50 6.98
C VAL A 239 -81.55 -20.63 6.07
N VAL A 240 -80.98 -19.58 6.64
CA VAL A 240 -80.06 -18.66 5.97
C VAL A 240 -78.66 -18.89 6.53
N VAL A 241 -77.74 -19.38 5.71
CA VAL A 241 -76.33 -19.53 6.06
C VAL A 241 -75.54 -18.35 5.49
N ILE A 242 -74.86 -17.59 6.34
CA ILE A 242 -73.97 -16.50 5.93
C ILE A 242 -72.54 -16.94 6.18
N ASP A 243 -71.86 -17.38 5.12
CA ASP A 243 -70.52 -17.98 5.15
C ASP A 243 -69.42 -16.93 4.87
N ASN A 244 -68.19 -17.21 5.30
CA ASN A 244 -66.99 -16.38 5.15
C ASN A 244 -67.13 -14.92 5.64
N LEU A 245 -68.04 -14.63 6.56
CA LEU A 245 -68.22 -13.28 7.09
C LEU A 245 -66.95 -12.77 7.78
N ASP A 246 -66.23 -13.65 8.47
CA ASP A 246 -64.96 -13.43 9.16
C ASP A 246 -63.79 -13.07 8.23
N ARG A 247 -63.96 -13.14 6.90
CA ARG A 247 -62.97 -12.71 5.90
C ARG A 247 -63.24 -11.32 5.32
N CYS A 248 -64.36 -10.70 5.70
CA CYS A 248 -64.68 -9.34 5.28
C CYS A 248 -63.89 -8.31 6.10
N ASP A 249 -63.74 -7.11 5.57
CA ASP A 249 -63.17 -5.96 6.28
C ASP A 249 -64.06 -5.54 7.48
N LYS A 250 -63.45 -4.83 8.43
CA LYS A 250 -64.08 -4.49 9.71
C LYS A 250 -65.39 -3.71 9.54
N ASP A 251 -65.42 -2.75 8.62
CA ASP A 251 -66.59 -1.89 8.42
C ASP A 251 -67.75 -2.71 7.84
N ASN A 252 -67.48 -3.52 6.81
CA ASN A 252 -68.49 -4.42 6.24
C ASN A 252 -68.94 -5.52 7.22
N LEU A 253 -68.04 -6.08 8.04
CA LEU A 253 -68.40 -7.07 9.07
C LEU A 253 -69.32 -6.46 10.12
N MET A 254 -69.02 -5.24 10.60
CA MET A 254 -69.86 -4.54 11.59
C MET A 254 -71.20 -4.12 10.99
N ILE A 255 -71.21 -3.60 9.76
CA ILE A 255 -72.44 -3.31 9.01
C ILE A 255 -73.27 -4.57 8.83
N THR A 256 -72.63 -5.70 8.49
CA THR A 256 -73.32 -6.97 8.26
C THR A 256 -73.86 -7.55 9.56
N LEU A 257 -73.08 -7.59 10.64
CA LEU A 257 -73.54 -8.08 11.95
C LEU A 257 -74.65 -7.20 12.55
N SER A 258 -74.57 -5.88 12.40
CA SER A 258 -75.63 -4.95 12.85
C SER A 258 -76.88 -5.06 11.99
N SER A 259 -76.72 -5.21 10.67
CA SER A 259 -77.83 -5.44 9.74
C SER A 259 -78.50 -6.78 10.07
N ILE A 260 -77.70 -7.86 10.19
CA ILE A 260 -78.15 -9.19 10.64
C ILE A 260 -78.96 -9.01 11.92
N LYS A 261 -78.41 -8.43 13.01
CA LYS A 261 -79.10 -8.17 14.28
C LYS A 261 -80.54 -7.66 14.13
N ASN A 262 -80.77 -6.70 13.23
CA ASN A 262 -82.10 -6.14 12.98
C ASN A 262 -83.03 -7.09 12.21
N PHE A 263 -82.50 -7.93 11.30
CA PHE A 263 -83.27 -8.91 10.52
C PHE A 263 -83.67 -10.18 11.31
N LEU A 264 -83.02 -10.43 12.46
CA LEU A 264 -83.18 -11.65 13.27
C LEU A 264 -84.53 -11.75 13.97
N GLU A 265 -85.39 -10.74 13.86
CA GLU A 265 -86.68 -10.71 14.54
C GLU A 265 -87.83 -11.33 13.75
N ASN A 266 -87.59 -11.80 12.51
CA ASN A 266 -88.61 -12.44 11.68
C ASN A 266 -88.95 -13.86 12.17
N ASP A 267 -90.23 -14.07 12.46
CA ASP A 267 -90.78 -15.39 12.75
C ASP A 267 -90.58 -16.31 11.52
N ASN A 268 -90.17 -17.55 11.74
CA ASN A 268 -89.88 -18.60 10.74
C ASN A 268 -88.50 -18.57 10.04
N ILE A 269 -87.59 -17.62 10.34
CA ILE A 269 -86.22 -17.60 9.77
C ILE A 269 -85.18 -18.03 10.82
N ILE A 270 -84.22 -18.86 10.42
CA ILE A 270 -83.08 -19.29 11.24
C ILE A 270 -81.80 -18.90 10.51
N PHE A 271 -80.96 -18.09 11.16
CA PHE A 271 -79.66 -17.71 10.63
C PHE A 271 -78.56 -18.60 11.21
N ILE A 272 -77.68 -19.11 10.35
CA ILE A 272 -76.48 -19.86 10.74
C ILE A 272 -75.27 -19.10 10.22
N LEU A 273 -74.36 -18.74 11.12
CA LEU A 273 -73.13 -18.04 10.78
C LEU A 273 -71.94 -18.93 11.15
N PRO A 274 -71.29 -19.57 10.17
CA PRO A 274 -69.99 -20.18 10.35
C PRO A 274 -68.93 -19.09 10.53
N VAL A 275 -68.16 -19.16 11.62
CA VAL A 275 -67.18 -18.11 11.95
C VAL A 275 -65.90 -18.72 12.52
N ASP A 276 -64.74 -18.19 12.13
CA ASP A 276 -63.52 -18.27 12.94
C ASP A 276 -63.58 -17.32 14.15
N GLU A 277 -63.61 -17.90 15.35
CA GLU A 277 -63.64 -17.20 16.65
C GLU A 277 -62.42 -16.27 16.82
N ASN A 278 -61.25 -16.66 16.31
CA ASN A 278 -60.06 -15.82 16.34
C ASN A 278 -60.18 -14.66 15.34
N GLY A 279 -60.82 -14.91 14.19
CA GLY A 279 -61.11 -13.89 13.18
C GLY A 279 -61.91 -12.75 13.81
N ILE A 280 -63.10 -13.05 14.34
CA ILE A 280 -63.97 -12.03 14.95
C ILE A 280 -63.30 -11.30 16.12
N THR A 281 -62.64 -12.02 17.03
CA THR A 281 -61.99 -11.39 18.20
C THR A 281 -60.88 -10.42 17.80
N SER A 282 -60.12 -10.74 16.74
CA SER A 282 -59.09 -9.83 16.20
C SER A 282 -59.65 -8.54 15.61
N PHE A 283 -60.88 -8.54 15.08
CA PHE A 283 -61.52 -7.35 14.50
C PHE A 283 -62.11 -6.41 15.56
N LEU A 284 -62.46 -6.92 16.75
CA LEU A 284 -63.19 -6.18 17.77
C LEU A 284 -62.31 -5.31 18.71
N ASN A 285 -60.97 -5.24 18.53
CA ASN A 285 -60.03 -4.33 19.24
C ASN A 285 -60.33 -4.10 20.75
N GLY A 286 -60.57 -5.15 21.54
CA GLY A 286 -60.80 -5.07 22.99
C GLY A 286 -60.59 -6.42 23.67
N ASP A 287 -60.40 -6.40 24.99
CA ASP A 287 -60.29 -7.59 25.85
C ASP A 287 -61.31 -8.66 25.47
N SER A 288 -60.92 -9.95 25.53
CA SER A 288 -61.74 -11.09 25.07
C SER A 288 -63.16 -11.10 25.62
N ASP A 289 -63.35 -10.50 26.79
CA ASP A 289 -64.63 -10.45 27.51
C ASP A 289 -65.67 -9.58 26.80
N ASP A 290 -65.27 -8.45 26.17
CA ASP A 290 -66.18 -7.54 25.46
C ASP A 290 -66.68 -8.13 24.13
N ALA A 291 -65.80 -8.86 23.44
CA ALA A 291 -66.12 -9.54 22.19
C ALA A 291 -67.11 -10.70 22.43
N ASP A 292 -66.88 -11.51 23.47
CA ASP A 292 -67.79 -12.59 23.84
C ASP A 292 -69.16 -12.05 24.27
N GLU A 293 -69.21 -10.92 24.98
CA GLU A 293 -70.48 -10.27 25.35
C GLU A 293 -71.24 -9.76 24.11
N TYR A 294 -70.53 -9.17 23.15
CA TYR A 294 -71.12 -8.74 21.88
C TYR A 294 -71.70 -9.91 21.08
N LEU A 295 -70.98 -11.02 20.98
CA LEU A 295 -71.44 -12.22 20.26
C LEU A 295 -72.65 -12.87 20.95
N ARG A 296 -72.70 -12.87 22.28
CA ARG A 296 -73.89 -13.32 23.04
C ARG A 296 -75.15 -12.50 22.76
N LYS A 297 -75.00 -11.21 22.40
CA LYS A 297 -76.14 -10.34 22.03
C LYS A 297 -76.68 -10.63 20.62
N ILE A 298 -75.93 -11.35 19.78
CA ILE A 298 -76.30 -11.67 18.39
C ILE A 298 -76.76 -13.13 18.27
N PHE A 299 -76.03 -14.06 18.88
CA PHE A 299 -76.29 -15.50 18.76
C PHE A 299 -77.15 -16.02 19.91
N HIS A 300 -78.32 -16.57 19.55
CA HIS A 300 -79.17 -17.29 20.49
C HIS A 300 -78.54 -18.61 20.94
N GLN A 301 -77.77 -19.25 20.06
CA GLN A 301 -77.05 -20.48 20.33
C GLN A 301 -75.67 -20.44 19.67
N ILE A 302 -74.63 -20.90 20.37
CA ILE A 302 -73.28 -21.02 19.82
C ILE A 302 -72.86 -22.48 19.89
N ILE A 303 -72.57 -23.09 18.74
CA ILE A 303 -71.99 -24.43 18.63
C ILE A 303 -70.51 -24.25 18.33
N ARG A 304 -69.67 -24.62 19.30
CA ARG A 304 -68.20 -24.57 19.16
C ARG A 304 -67.66 -25.93 18.74
N LEU A 305 -66.93 -25.96 17.62
CA LEU A 305 -66.22 -27.13 17.14
C LEU A 305 -65.01 -27.40 18.04
N LYS A 306 -64.88 -28.66 18.48
CA LYS A 306 -63.72 -29.10 19.25
C LYS A 306 -62.46 -29.06 18.36
N LYS A 307 -61.32 -28.71 18.96
CA LYS A 307 -60.02 -28.82 18.29
C LYS A 307 -59.68 -30.30 18.09
N PHE A 308 -59.14 -30.63 16.92
CA PHE A 308 -58.65 -31.98 16.65
C PHE A 308 -57.46 -32.31 17.54
N THR A 309 -57.46 -33.52 18.06
CA THR A 309 -56.32 -34.08 18.77
C THR A 309 -55.23 -34.51 17.78
N PRO A 310 -53.95 -34.54 18.19
CA PRO A 310 -52.89 -35.07 17.36
C PRO A 310 -53.14 -36.51 16.90
N LYS A 311 -53.84 -37.32 17.70
CA LYS A 311 -54.18 -38.71 17.36
C LYS A 311 -55.19 -38.78 16.20
N GLU A 312 -56.23 -37.95 16.23
CA GLU A 312 -57.22 -37.87 15.15
C GLU A 312 -56.56 -37.45 13.84
N LEU A 313 -55.68 -36.44 13.87
CA LEU A 313 -54.99 -36.00 12.65
C LEU A 313 -53.93 -36.99 12.14
N VAL A 314 -53.29 -37.75 13.03
CA VAL A 314 -52.46 -38.89 12.61
C VAL A 314 -53.32 -39.96 11.94
N GLY A 315 -54.51 -40.26 12.46
CA GLY A 315 -55.46 -41.17 11.83
C GLY A 315 -55.90 -40.68 10.45
N PHE A 316 -56.29 -39.41 10.35
CA PHE A 316 -56.64 -38.74 9.11
C PHE A 316 -55.50 -38.79 8.07
N THR A 317 -54.28 -38.47 8.49
CA THR A 317 -53.10 -38.49 7.60
C THR A 317 -52.77 -39.90 7.12
N LYS A 318 -52.94 -40.91 8.00
CA LYS A 318 -52.76 -42.33 7.63
C LYS A 318 -53.78 -42.78 6.59
N ALA A 319 -55.06 -42.44 6.78
CA ALA A 319 -56.11 -42.73 5.81
C ALA A 319 -55.79 -42.13 4.44
N ILE A 320 -55.41 -40.84 4.39
CA ILE A 320 -55.00 -40.19 3.14
C ILE A 320 -53.76 -40.85 2.52
N ASN A 321 -52.77 -41.20 3.33
CA ASN A 321 -51.56 -41.89 2.86
C ASN A 321 -51.89 -43.23 2.20
N GLU A 322 -52.86 -43.98 2.71
CA GLU A 322 -53.34 -45.25 2.17
C GLU A 322 -54.19 -45.02 0.90
N ASP A 323 -55.20 -44.15 0.97
CA ASP A 323 -56.13 -43.83 -0.13
C ASP A 323 -55.38 -43.35 -1.39
N TYR A 324 -54.38 -42.50 -1.21
CA TYR A 324 -53.59 -41.94 -2.31
C TYR A 324 -52.29 -42.72 -2.57
N ASN A 325 -51.95 -43.73 -1.75
CA ASN A 325 -50.69 -44.50 -1.83
C ASN A 325 -49.44 -43.59 -1.86
N LEU A 326 -49.31 -42.69 -0.88
CA LEU A 326 -48.24 -41.68 -0.83
C LEU A 326 -46.91 -42.24 -0.31
N LYS A 327 -46.89 -43.50 0.15
CA LYS A 327 -45.71 -44.22 0.67
C LYS A 327 -44.97 -43.50 1.80
N LEU A 328 -45.67 -42.69 2.60
CA LEU A 328 -45.07 -41.99 3.73
C LEU A 328 -44.63 -42.98 4.81
N SER A 329 -43.44 -42.75 5.37
CA SER A 329 -42.97 -43.48 6.55
C SER A 329 -43.78 -43.07 7.80
N ASN A 330 -43.75 -43.90 8.84
CA ASN A 330 -44.34 -43.53 10.14
C ASN A 330 -43.65 -42.30 10.76
N ILE A 331 -42.37 -42.06 10.44
CA ILE A 331 -41.61 -40.90 10.88
C ILE A 331 -42.10 -39.66 10.13
N GLY A 332 -42.24 -39.74 8.80
CA GLY A 332 -42.80 -38.69 7.94
C GLY A 332 -44.19 -38.25 8.39
N ILE A 333 -45.11 -39.20 8.65
CA ILE A 333 -46.46 -38.87 9.15
C ILE A 333 -46.39 -38.14 10.50
N ARG A 334 -45.50 -38.59 11.41
CA ARG A 334 -45.31 -37.95 12.71
C ARG A 334 -44.77 -36.52 12.57
N LEU A 335 -43.80 -36.29 11.67
CA LEU A 335 -43.24 -34.97 11.37
C LEU A 335 -44.33 -34.00 10.91
N ILE A 336 -45.11 -34.41 9.91
CA ILE A 336 -46.20 -33.61 9.34
C ILE A 336 -47.22 -33.28 10.42
N CYS A 337 -47.69 -34.31 11.13
CA CYS A 337 -48.71 -34.11 12.15
C CYS A 337 -48.20 -33.21 13.25
N GLN A 338 -46.93 -33.32 13.69
CA GLN A 338 -46.39 -32.52 14.79
C GLN A 338 -46.60 -31.01 14.62
N GLU A 339 -46.31 -30.47 13.44
CA GLU A 339 -46.46 -29.03 13.17
C GLU A 339 -47.87 -28.65 12.71
N PHE A 340 -48.57 -29.54 12.01
CA PHE A 340 -49.93 -29.28 11.51
C PHE A 340 -51.04 -29.89 12.38
N THR A 341 -50.73 -30.22 13.65
CA THR A 341 -51.62 -30.92 14.64
C THR A 341 -52.95 -30.21 14.92
N THR A 342 -53.21 -29.05 14.35
CA THR A 342 -54.43 -28.28 14.59
C THR A 342 -55.31 -28.13 13.36
N ASN A 343 -54.82 -28.48 12.15
CA ASN A 343 -55.51 -28.15 10.91
C ASN A 343 -55.33 -29.22 9.81
N PRO A 344 -56.40 -29.95 9.44
CA PRO A 344 -56.34 -30.98 8.40
C PRO A 344 -56.12 -30.42 6.99
N ARG A 345 -56.58 -29.20 6.69
CA ARG A 345 -56.34 -28.56 5.38
C ARG A 345 -54.86 -28.25 5.17
N LYS A 346 -54.16 -27.81 6.23
CA LYS A 346 -52.70 -27.65 6.17
C LYS A 346 -51.99 -28.95 5.84
N ILE A 347 -52.46 -30.08 6.39
CA ILE A 347 -51.93 -31.41 6.06
C ILE A 347 -52.15 -31.73 4.59
N ILE A 348 -53.37 -31.59 4.05
CA ILE A 348 -53.66 -31.82 2.63
C ILE A 348 -52.74 -30.97 1.73
N GLN A 349 -52.65 -29.67 2.03
CA GLN A 349 -51.80 -28.75 1.27
C GLN A 349 -50.32 -29.17 1.32
N PHE A 350 -49.83 -29.54 2.50
CA PHE A 350 -48.46 -30.02 2.67
C PHE A 350 -48.21 -31.30 1.87
N LEU A 351 -49.13 -32.26 1.91
CA LEU A 351 -49.01 -33.52 1.16
C LEU A 351 -48.98 -33.31 -0.35
N ASN A 352 -49.77 -32.37 -0.88
CA ASN A 352 -49.71 -31.99 -2.29
C ASN A 352 -48.36 -31.37 -2.66
N ASN A 353 -47.89 -30.40 -1.85
CA ASN A 353 -46.58 -29.77 -2.07
C ASN A 353 -45.44 -30.81 -2.01
N LEU A 354 -45.50 -31.74 -1.05
CA LEU A 354 -44.54 -32.83 -0.92
C LEU A 354 -44.53 -33.73 -2.16
N GLN A 355 -45.70 -34.10 -2.69
CA GLN A 355 -45.76 -34.88 -3.93
C GLN A 355 -45.12 -34.14 -5.11
N THR A 356 -45.35 -32.83 -5.23
CA THR A 356 -44.74 -32.01 -6.28
C THR A 356 -43.22 -31.93 -6.15
N GLU A 357 -42.71 -31.68 -4.94
CA GLU A 357 -41.27 -31.57 -4.68
C GLU A 357 -40.56 -32.93 -4.85
N ARG A 358 -41.21 -34.04 -4.46
CA ARG A 358 -40.73 -35.39 -4.74
C ARG A 358 -40.58 -35.67 -6.23
N ASP A 359 -41.61 -35.37 -7.02
CA ASP A 359 -41.58 -35.61 -8.47
C ASP A 359 -40.54 -34.72 -9.16
N LEU A 360 -40.33 -33.50 -8.66
CA LEU A 360 -39.27 -32.60 -9.15
C LEU A 360 -37.88 -33.19 -8.88
N LEU A 361 -37.61 -33.62 -7.65
CA LEU A 361 -36.34 -34.23 -7.26
C LEU A 361 -36.05 -35.52 -8.04
N GLU A 362 -37.05 -36.40 -8.21
CA GLU A 362 -36.91 -37.62 -9.02
C GLU A 362 -36.50 -37.29 -10.46
N ARG A 363 -37.06 -36.22 -11.05
CA ARG A 363 -36.69 -35.77 -12.40
C ARG A 363 -35.28 -35.19 -12.44
N GLN A 364 -34.89 -34.40 -11.45
CA GLN A 364 -33.54 -33.82 -11.37
C GLN A 364 -32.45 -34.89 -11.22
N ILE A 365 -32.72 -35.93 -10.41
CA ILE A 365 -31.82 -37.08 -10.24
C ILE A 365 -31.72 -37.86 -11.56
N LYS A 366 -32.84 -38.07 -12.25
CA LYS A 366 -32.86 -38.82 -13.53
C LYS A 366 -32.08 -38.10 -14.65
N GLU A 367 -32.16 -36.78 -14.71
CA GLU A 367 -31.40 -35.95 -15.67
C GLU A 367 -29.96 -35.66 -15.21
N ASP A 368 -29.52 -36.26 -14.09
CA ASP A 368 -28.17 -36.11 -13.53
C ASP A 368 -27.80 -34.63 -13.21
N TYR A 369 -28.81 -33.83 -12.88
CA TYR A 369 -28.67 -32.45 -12.39
C TYR A 369 -28.29 -32.39 -10.92
N VAL A 370 -28.59 -33.45 -10.17
CA VAL A 370 -28.35 -33.57 -8.73
C VAL A 370 -28.00 -35.03 -8.42
N LYS A 371 -26.99 -35.26 -7.58
CA LYS A 371 -26.58 -36.60 -7.15
C LYS A 371 -27.16 -36.92 -5.78
N LEU A 372 -28.22 -37.74 -5.74
CA LEU A 372 -28.89 -38.12 -4.50
C LEU A 372 -29.44 -39.55 -4.57
N ASP A 373 -29.06 -40.39 -3.60
CA ASP A 373 -29.71 -41.68 -3.38
C ASP A 373 -31.03 -41.47 -2.62
N TYR A 374 -32.14 -41.45 -3.37
CA TYR A 374 -33.47 -41.17 -2.82
C TYR A 374 -34.00 -42.34 -1.98
N THR A 375 -33.63 -42.37 -0.69
CA THR A 375 -34.04 -43.35 0.31
C THR A 375 -35.18 -42.82 1.19
N ASN A 376 -35.78 -43.67 2.05
CA ASN A 376 -36.76 -43.23 3.05
C ASN A 376 -36.20 -42.15 4.00
N GLN A 377 -34.89 -42.15 4.26
CA GLN A 377 -34.25 -41.12 5.08
C GLN A 377 -34.16 -39.79 4.34
N ALA A 378 -33.83 -39.81 3.04
CA ALA A 378 -33.86 -38.62 2.18
C ALA A 378 -35.27 -38.02 2.13
N ASP A 379 -36.28 -38.89 2.05
CA ASP A 379 -37.69 -38.51 2.02
C ASP A 379 -38.19 -37.90 3.34
N ASP A 380 -37.84 -38.50 4.48
CA ASP A 380 -38.13 -37.94 5.81
C ASP A 380 -37.42 -36.59 6.03
N PHE A 381 -36.20 -36.44 5.50
CA PHE A 381 -35.47 -35.18 5.52
C PHE A 381 -36.10 -34.11 4.63
N LEU A 382 -36.58 -34.47 3.43
CA LEU A 382 -37.34 -33.57 2.57
C LEU A 382 -38.61 -33.06 3.28
N ILE A 383 -39.34 -33.93 3.97
CA ILE A 383 -40.50 -33.54 4.79
C ILE A 383 -40.09 -32.51 5.84
N LYS A 384 -38.99 -32.77 6.58
CA LYS A 384 -38.45 -31.84 7.58
C LYS A 384 -38.10 -30.48 6.96
N LEU A 385 -37.45 -30.48 5.80
CA LEU A 385 -37.05 -29.26 5.09
C LEU A 385 -38.26 -28.46 4.59
N LEU A 386 -39.28 -29.13 4.03
CA LEU A 386 -40.51 -28.48 3.57
C LEU A 386 -41.31 -27.88 4.72
N ILE A 387 -41.34 -28.52 5.89
CA ILE A 387 -41.95 -27.94 7.11
C ILE A 387 -41.24 -26.63 7.48
N ILE A 388 -39.90 -26.64 7.48
CA ILE A 388 -39.09 -25.44 7.76
C ILE A 388 -39.37 -24.34 6.73
N LYS A 389 -39.43 -24.70 5.44
CA LYS A 389 -39.74 -23.79 4.31
C LYS A 389 -41.12 -23.17 4.45
N GLN A 390 -42.14 -23.93 4.88
CA GLN A 390 -43.52 -23.45 4.91
C GLN A 390 -43.88 -22.69 6.20
N GLU A 391 -43.42 -23.13 7.36
CA GLU A 391 -43.80 -22.52 8.64
C GLU A 391 -42.74 -21.52 9.15
N TRP A 392 -41.47 -21.64 8.77
CA TRP A 392 -40.37 -20.82 9.30
C TRP A 392 -39.49 -20.20 8.21
N ASN A 393 -40.07 -19.34 7.37
CA ASN A 393 -39.37 -18.63 6.28
C ASN A 393 -38.02 -18.01 6.68
N LEU A 394 -37.93 -17.37 7.85
CA LEU A 394 -36.67 -16.76 8.34
C LEU A 394 -35.60 -17.81 8.66
N LEU A 395 -36.02 -18.98 9.15
CA LEU A 395 -35.12 -20.10 9.40
C LEU A 395 -34.67 -20.72 8.08
N PHE A 396 -35.59 -20.91 7.14
CA PHE A 396 -35.28 -21.45 5.81
C PHE A 396 -34.29 -20.54 5.06
N LYS A 397 -34.44 -19.21 5.12
CA LYS A 397 -33.45 -18.28 4.56
C LYS A 397 -32.04 -18.52 5.12
N ARG A 398 -31.91 -18.80 6.41
CA ARG A 398 -30.61 -19.12 7.02
C ARG A 398 -30.05 -20.47 6.56
N VAL A 399 -30.90 -21.44 6.23
CA VAL A 399 -30.47 -22.70 5.61
C VAL A 399 -29.96 -22.48 4.19
N LEU A 400 -30.59 -21.57 3.44
CA LEU A 400 -30.10 -21.17 2.11
C LEU A 400 -28.78 -20.41 2.19
N ASP A 401 -28.60 -19.63 3.26
CA ASP A 401 -27.33 -18.99 3.55
C ASP A 401 -26.31 -20.10 3.91
N ASP A 402 -26.44 -20.76 5.05
CA ASP A 402 -25.48 -21.78 5.50
C ASP A 402 -26.08 -23.19 5.34
N ILE A 403 -25.54 -23.95 4.38
CA ILE A 403 -26.02 -25.31 4.05
C ILE A 403 -25.86 -26.26 5.25
N ASN A 404 -24.82 -26.06 6.06
CA ASN A 404 -24.55 -26.81 7.28
C ASN A 404 -25.31 -26.29 8.51
N PHE A 405 -26.11 -25.22 8.35
CA PHE A 405 -26.82 -24.59 9.45
C PHE A 405 -27.69 -25.56 10.25
N LEU A 406 -28.41 -26.47 9.57
CA LEU A 406 -29.26 -27.45 10.27
C LEU A 406 -28.43 -28.43 11.11
N ASN A 407 -27.23 -28.79 10.64
CA ASN A 407 -26.30 -29.64 11.38
C ASN A 407 -25.73 -28.89 12.60
N LYS A 408 -25.33 -27.63 12.42
CA LYS A 408 -24.90 -26.75 13.53
C LYS A 408 -25.98 -26.58 14.59
N VAL A 409 -27.24 -26.35 14.18
CA VAL A 409 -28.40 -26.29 15.08
C VAL A 409 -28.57 -27.60 15.86
N ASN A 410 -28.48 -28.75 15.20
CA ASN A 410 -28.58 -30.06 15.87
C ASN A 410 -27.45 -30.27 16.90
N THR A 411 -26.22 -29.91 16.54
CA THR A 411 -25.05 -30.02 17.44
C THR A 411 -25.19 -29.11 18.64
N ALA A 412 -25.52 -27.84 18.42
CA ALA A 412 -25.67 -26.87 19.50
C ALA A 412 -26.86 -27.20 20.43
N LEU A 413 -27.95 -27.79 19.90
CA LEU A 413 -29.05 -28.30 20.72
C LEU A 413 -28.67 -29.49 21.62
N LYS A 414 -27.59 -30.22 21.33
CA LYS A 414 -27.08 -31.31 22.18
C LYS A 414 -26.24 -30.78 23.35
N TYR A 415 -25.47 -29.69 23.15
CA TYR A 415 -24.41 -29.30 24.10
C TYR A 415 -24.53 -27.88 24.68
N GLU A 416 -25.20 -26.92 24.00
CA GLU A 416 -25.12 -25.49 24.33
C GLU A 416 -26.47 -24.77 24.21
N THR A 417 -27.37 -24.95 25.20
CA THR A 417 -28.64 -24.21 25.23
C THR A 417 -28.81 -23.39 26.51
N THR A 418 -29.12 -22.10 26.34
CA THR A 418 -29.47 -21.19 27.45
C THR A 418 -30.88 -20.65 27.24
N GLN A 419 -31.69 -20.59 28.31
CA GLN A 419 -33.07 -20.13 28.24
C GLN A 419 -33.18 -18.69 28.75
N LEU A 420 -33.81 -17.82 27.96
CA LEU A 420 -34.19 -16.46 28.34
C LEU A 420 -35.67 -16.25 27.95
N GLU A 421 -36.55 -16.19 28.95
CA GLU A 421 -38.00 -16.07 28.75
C GLU A 421 -38.57 -17.22 27.87
N ASP A 422 -39.34 -16.89 26.82
CA ASP A 422 -39.96 -17.80 25.84
C ASP A 422 -39.07 -18.09 24.60
N LYS A 423 -37.86 -17.52 24.56
CA LYS A 423 -36.89 -17.70 23.47
C LYS A 423 -35.71 -18.52 23.97
N PHE A 424 -35.24 -19.45 23.13
CA PHE A 424 -34.11 -20.31 23.44
C PHE A 424 -32.90 -19.85 22.64
N ILE A 425 -31.82 -19.48 23.34
CA ILE A 425 -30.58 -19.07 22.69
C ILE A 425 -29.72 -20.30 22.47
N VAL A 426 -29.33 -20.47 21.22
CA VAL A 426 -28.40 -21.50 20.74
C VAL A 426 -27.18 -20.76 20.20
N LYS A 427 -25.98 -21.08 20.68
CA LYS A 427 -24.75 -20.50 20.15
C LYS A 427 -24.35 -21.25 18.89
N ILE A 428 -24.20 -20.52 17.80
CA ILE A 428 -23.71 -21.03 16.52
C ILE A 428 -22.64 -20.05 16.06
N ASP A 429 -21.41 -20.53 15.84
CA ASP A 429 -20.27 -19.73 15.36
C ASP A 429 -20.06 -18.43 16.17
N ASN A 430 -20.10 -18.55 17.51
CA ASN A 430 -20.01 -17.44 18.47
C ASN A 430 -21.12 -16.36 18.37
N LYS A 431 -22.19 -16.63 17.62
CA LYS A 431 -23.38 -15.76 17.54
C LYS A 431 -24.58 -16.40 18.24
N ASP A 432 -25.34 -15.57 18.95
CA ASP A 432 -26.55 -16.00 19.63
C ASP A 432 -27.71 -16.12 18.63
N PHE A 433 -28.26 -17.32 18.50
CA PHE A 433 -29.42 -17.59 17.67
C PHE A 433 -30.64 -17.96 18.51
N THR A 434 -31.73 -17.21 18.34
CA THR A 434 -32.98 -17.42 19.09
C THR A 434 -33.93 -18.36 18.36
N LEU A 435 -34.21 -19.51 18.96
CA LEU A 435 -35.29 -20.41 18.55
C LEU A 435 -36.55 -20.15 19.39
N THR A 436 -37.72 -20.24 18.73
CA THR A 436 -39.00 -20.29 19.44
C THR A 436 -39.18 -21.64 20.16
N ARG A 437 -40.08 -21.69 21.15
CA ARG A 437 -40.42 -22.93 21.86
C ARG A 437 -40.86 -24.07 20.92
N ASN A 438 -41.59 -23.75 19.86
CA ASN A 438 -42.06 -24.75 18.88
C ASN A 438 -40.89 -25.28 18.03
N GLN A 439 -40.06 -24.38 17.49
CA GLN A 439 -38.86 -24.76 16.74
C GLN A 439 -37.92 -25.66 17.56
N LYS A 440 -37.63 -25.30 18.82
CA LYS A 440 -36.81 -26.14 19.70
C LYS A 440 -37.40 -27.53 19.90
N ARG A 441 -38.72 -27.63 20.14
CA ARG A 441 -39.41 -28.92 20.30
C ARG A 441 -39.34 -29.75 19.02
N PHE A 442 -39.47 -29.12 17.86
CA PHE A 442 -39.35 -29.79 16.57
C PHE A 442 -37.96 -30.36 16.33
N PHE A 443 -36.91 -29.54 16.46
CA PHE A 443 -35.53 -30.01 16.24
C PHE A 443 -35.11 -31.07 17.26
N LYS A 444 -35.45 -30.90 18.55
CA LYS A 444 -35.08 -31.86 19.59
C LYS A 444 -35.74 -33.23 19.40
N ARG A 445 -36.98 -33.28 18.89
CA ARG A 445 -37.72 -34.54 18.68
C ARG A 445 -37.32 -35.26 17.39
N ASN A 446 -36.75 -34.52 16.44
CA ASN A 446 -36.45 -34.99 15.09
C ASN A 446 -34.97 -34.79 14.76
N ILE A 447 -34.10 -34.95 15.77
CA ILE A 447 -32.66 -34.78 15.66
C ILE A 447 -32.04 -35.87 14.78
N ASP A 448 -32.62 -37.07 14.83
CA ASP A 448 -32.17 -38.23 14.06
C ASP A 448 -32.53 -38.13 12.57
N VAL A 449 -33.49 -37.26 12.21
CA VAL A 449 -33.82 -36.95 10.81
C VAL A 449 -32.84 -35.90 10.31
N HIS A 450 -31.70 -36.38 9.80
CA HIS A 450 -30.61 -35.58 9.28
C HIS A 450 -30.11 -36.19 7.95
N PHE A 451 -29.50 -35.33 7.14
CA PHE A 451 -28.91 -35.69 5.86
C PHE A 451 -27.63 -34.87 5.68
N ASN A 452 -26.54 -35.51 5.28
CA ASN A 452 -25.22 -34.87 5.25
C ASN A 452 -25.15 -33.82 4.13
N ASN A 453 -25.51 -34.20 2.90
CA ASN A 453 -25.55 -33.27 1.78
C ASN A 453 -26.97 -32.72 1.54
N VAL A 454 -27.19 -31.47 1.94
CA VAL A 454 -28.50 -30.79 1.85
C VAL A 454 -28.71 -30.13 0.48
N GLU A 455 -27.64 -29.86 -0.28
CA GLU A 455 -27.69 -29.14 -1.56
C GLU A 455 -28.65 -29.77 -2.59
N PRO A 456 -28.70 -31.12 -2.73
CA PRO A 456 -29.68 -31.79 -3.57
C PRO A 456 -31.13 -31.39 -3.37
N PHE A 457 -31.52 -30.99 -2.16
CA PHE A 457 -32.90 -30.64 -1.82
C PHE A 457 -33.21 -29.16 -2.05
N ILE A 458 -32.20 -28.34 -2.38
CA ILE A 458 -32.29 -26.88 -2.48
C ILE A 458 -32.01 -26.40 -3.90
N LEU A 459 -31.01 -26.99 -4.56
CA LEU A 459 -30.52 -26.54 -5.86
C LEU A 459 -31.37 -27.08 -7.02
N ASN A 460 -31.47 -26.26 -8.07
CA ASN A 460 -32.10 -26.70 -9.32
C ASN A 460 -31.17 -27.59 -10.14
N ILE A 461 -29.88 -27.23 -10.18
CA ILE A 461 -28.79 -27.94 -10.82
C ILE A 461 -27.59 -27.77 -9.90
N ASP A 462 -27.02 -28.87 -9.46
CA ASP A 462 -25.72 -28.91 -8.81
C ASP A 462 -24.63 -29.01 -9.90
N ARG A 463 -23.92 -27.90 -10.09
CA ARG A 463 -22.86 -27.80 -11.11
C ARG A 463 -21.54 -28.41 -10.66
N ASP A 464 -21.40 -28.64 -9.37
CA ASP A 464 -20.17 -29.10 -8.73
C ASP A 464 -20.35 -30.51 -8.13
N LYS A 465 -21.32 -31.28 -8.64
CA LYS A 465 -21.72 -32.63 -8.17
C LYS A 465 -20.61 -33.69 -8.00
N ASP A 466 -19.43 -33.44 -8.56
CA ASP A 466 -18.25 -34.30 -8.49
C ASP A 466 -17.18 -33.78 -7.51
N ILE A 467 -17.38 -32.60 -6.94
CA ILE A 467 -16.48 -31.95 -5.99
C ILE A 467 -17.03 -32.18 -4.56
N PRO A 468 -16.23 -32.72 -3.64
CA PRO A 468 -16.70 -32.94 -2.27
C PRO A 468 -16.98 -31.62 -1.54
N ASP A 469 -18.12 -31.53 -0.85
CA ASP A 469 -18.50 -30.37 -0.01
C ASP A 469 -17.42 -30.03 1.03
N GLU A 470 -16.70 -31.05 1.50
CA GLU A 470 -15.56 -30.97 2.43
C GLU A 470 -14.42 -30.10 1.89
N LEU A 471 -14.21 -30.07 0.57
CA LEU A 471 -13.17 -29.24 -0.06
C LEU A 471 -13.39 -27.75 0.23
N ARG A 472 -14.65 -27.32 0.24
CA ARG A 472 -15.01 -25.95 0.53
C ARG A 472 -14.74 -25.58 1.99
N GLU A 473 -15.09 -26.48 2.91
CA GLU A 473 -14.82 -26.29 4.34
C GLU A 473 -13.30 -26.20 4.60
N PHE A 474 -12.50 -27.06 3.96
CA PHE A 474 -11.04 -26.99 4.07
C PHE A 474 -10.45 -25.71 3.50
N ILE A 475 -10.99 -25.19 2.37
CA ILE A 475 -10.56 -23.89 1.82
C ILE A 475 -10.93 -22.75 2.76
N GLU A 476 -12.13 -22.78 3.35
CA GLU A 476 -12.58 -21.79 4.34
C GLU A 476 -11.71 -21.80 5.61
N ASN A 477 -11.21 -22.96 6.01
CA ASN A 477 -10.34 -23.13 7.17
C ASN A 477 -8.84 -22.96 6.88
N GLY A 478 -8.43 -22.98 5.60
CA GLY A 478 -7.01 -22.91 5.20
C GLY A 478 -6.24 -24.22 5.40
N GLU A 479 -6.95 -25.36 5.40
CA GLU A 479 -6.44 -26.71 5.68
C GLU A 479 -5.85 -27.35 4.41
N ILE A 480 -4.65 -26.89 4.02
CA ILE A 480 -4.03 -27.26 2.74
C ILE A 480 -3.63 -28.74 2.63
N ASN A 481 -3.27 -29.38 3.75
CA ASN A 481 -2.82 -30.77 3.74
C ASN A 481 -4.01 -31.72 3.48
N GLU A 482 -5.14 -31.41 4.12
CA GLU A 482 -6.41 -32.09 3.99
C GLU A 482 -6.94 -31.96 2.55
N ILE A 483 -6.78 -30.79 1.93
CA ILE A 483 -7.10 -30.56 0.51
C ILE A 483 -6.23 -31.43 -0.41
N PHE A 484 -4.93 -31.51 -0.15
CA PHE A 484 -4.02 -32.32 -0.97
C PHE A 484 -4.32 -33.82 -0.84
N GLU A 485 -4.67 -34.29 0.35
CA GLU A 485 -5.11 -35.67 0.58
C GLU A 485 -6.44 -35.96 -0.15
N LEU A 486 -7.43 -35.08 -0.02
CA LEU A 486 -8.74 -35.20 -0.67
C LEU A 486 -8.63 -35.24 -2.20
N LEU A 487 -7.79 -34.38 -2.79
CA LEU A 487 -7.57 -34.30 -4.23
C LEU A 487 -6.56 -35.33 -4.76
N SER A 488 -6.05 -36.21 -3.89
CA SER A 488 -5.00 -37.20 -4.21
C SER A 488 -3.78 -36.55 -4.91
N ILE A 489 -3.40 -35.37 -4.45
CA ILE A 489 -2.23 -34.65 -4.94
C ILE A 489 -1.00 -35.20 -4.22
N ASP A 490 -0.21 -35.97 -4.95
CA ASP A 490 1.05 -36.52 -4.44
C ASP A 490 2.09 -35.40 -4.28
N ILE A 491 2.49 -35.11 -3.05
CA ILE A 491 3.43 -34.03 -2.71
C ILE A 491 4.84 -34.34 -3.21
N GLU A 492 5.18 -35.63 -3.38
CA GLU A 492 6.46 -36.10 -3.91
C GLU A 492 6.39 -36.48 -5.41
N GLY A 493 5.18 -36.45 -5.99
CA GLY A 493 4.89 -36.84 -7.37
C GLY A 493 4.55 -35.67 -8.31
N ASP A 494 4.28 -36.01 -9.57
CA ASP A 494 4.00 -35.03 -10.62
C ASP A 494 2.52 -34.56 -10.56
N ILE A 495 2.26 -33.38 -9.99
CA ILE A 495 0.89 -32.83 -9.82
C ILE A 495 0.20 -32.71 -11.19
N LYS A 496 -0.97 -33.33 -11.39
CA LYS A 496 -1.71 -33.20 -12.66
C LYS A 496 -2.22 -31.76 -12.84
N THR A 497 -2.06 -31.20 -14.04
CA THR A 497 -2.50 -29.83 -14.38
C THR A 497 -4.01 -29.63 -14.19
N GLU A 498 -4.83 -30.67 -14.37
CA GLU A 498 -6.27 -30.62 -14.10
C GLU A 498 -6.58 -30.37 -12.62
N ASN A 499 -5.84 -30.99 -11.69
CA ASN A 499 -6.02 -30.80 -10.25
C ASN A 499 -5.61 -29.38 -9.81
N VAL A 500 -4.56 -28.81 -10.42
CA VAL A 500 -4.13 -27.43 -10.17
C VAL A 500 -5.22 -26.44 -10.55
N LYS A 501 -5.79 -26.60 -11.76
CA LYS A 501 -6.88 -25.76 -12.26
C LYS A 501 -8.15 -25.91 -11.42
N LEU A 502 -8.50 -27.14 -11.06
CA LEU A 502 -9.63 -27.43 -10.20
C LEU A 502 -9.51 -26.68 -8.88
N LEU A 503 -8.37 -26.82 -8.19
CA LEU A 503 -8.15 -26.17 -6.90
C LEU A 503 -8.19 -24.63 -7.02
N LEU A 504 -7.50 -24.03 -7.99
CA LEU A 504 -7.50 -22.57 -8.17
C LEU A 504 -8.90 -22.01 -8.50
N ASN A 505 -9.70 -22.73 -9.30
CA ASN A 505 -11.08 -22.34 -9.58
C ASN A 505 -11.99 -22.47 -8.35
N GLN A 506 -11.75 -23.47 -7.50
CA GLN A 506 -12.49 -23.61 -6.24
C GLN A 506 -12.11 -22.52 -5.22
N ILE A 507 -10.84 -22.13 -5.17
CA ILE A 507 -10.43 -20.97 -4.35
C ILE A 507 -11.15 -19.71 -4.81
N GLU A 508 -11.22 -19.46 -6.12
CA GLU A 508 -11.97 -18.35 -6.69
C GLU A 508 -13.45 -18.41 -6.28
N SER A 509 -14.10 -19.57 -6.43
CA SER A 509 -15.53 -19.73 -6.13
C SER A 509 -15.84 -19.49 -4.65
N VAL A 510 -15.02 -20.05 -3.74
CA VAL A 510 -15.17 -19.90 -2.29
C VAL A 510 -14.90 -18.47 -1.85
N TYR A 511 -13.83 -17.85 -2.38
CA TYR A 511 -13.54 -16.45 -2.11
C TYR A 511 -14.66 -15.52 -2.60
N ASP A 512 -15.18 -15.72 -3.81
CA ASP A 512 -16.26 -14.90 -4.38
C ASP A 512 -17.61 -15.09 -3.67
N TYR A 513 -17.93 -16.32 -3.28
CA TYR A 513 -19.15 -16.57 -2.51
C TYR A 513 -19.08 -15.92 -1.13
N ASN A 514 -17.97 -16.12 -0.39
CA ASN A 514 -17.86 -15.67 0.98
C ASN A 514 -17.60 -14.17 1.10
N SER A 515 -16.83 -13.57 0.19
CA SER A 515 -16.59 -12.12 0.17
C SER A 515 -17.86 -11.29 -0.08
N ASN A 516 -18.86 -11.86 -0.77
CA ASN A 516 -20.14 -11.19 -1.02
C ASN A 516 -21.15 -11.36 0.14
N LYS A 517 -20.93 -12.32 1.04
CA LYS A 517 -21.92 -12.74 2.04
C LYS A 517 -21.52 -12.42 3.47
N PHE A 518 -20.23 -12.53 3.79
CA PHE A 518 -19.70 -12.18 5.10
C PHE A 518 -19.20 -10.73 5.05
N GLU A 519 -19.79 -9.86 5.85
CA GLU A 519 -19.33 -8.47 6.02
C GLU A 519 -17.89 -8.36 6.57
N ASP A 520 -17.25 -9.48 6.95
CA ASP A 520 -15.89 -9.53 7.47
C ASP A 520 -14.91 -10.12 6.44
N TYR A 521 -14.25 -9.25 5.69
CA TYR A 521 -13.21 -9.61 4.72
C TYR A 521 -12.06 -10.44 5.35
N LYS A 522 -11.76 -10.25 6.64
CA LYS A 522 -10.59 -10.88 7.27
C LYS A 522 -10.76 -12.38 7.46
N SER A 523 -11.99 -12.83 7.72
CA SER A 523 -12.27 -14.25 8.00
C SER A 523 -11.98 -15.15 6.80
N ILE A 524 -12.14 -14.65 5.57
CA ILE A 524 -11.86 -15.40 4.34
C ILE A 524 -10.51 -15.04 3.73
N ALA A 525 -10.10 -13.78 3.76
CA ALA A 525 -8.86 -13.36 3.11
C ALA A 525 -7.63 -13.93 3.82
N PHE A 526 -7.67 -14.18 5.14
CA PHE A 526 -6.58 -14.81 5.87
C PHE A 526 -6.29 -16.25 5.40
N PRO A 527 -7.23 -17.22 5.52
CA PRO A 527 -6.97 -18.61 5.14
C PRO A 527 -6.65 -18.75 3.65
N VAL A 528 -7.34 -18.01 2.78
CA VAL A 528 -7.07 -18.04 1.33
C VAL A 528 -5.67 -17.51 0.99
N SER A 529 -5.18 -16.50 1.72
CA SER A 529 -3.82 -15.96 1.47
C SER A 529 -2.74 -16.91 1.97
N GLU A 530 -2.91 -17.51 3.15
CA GLU A 530 -2.02 -18.57 3.65
C GLU A 530 -1.93 -19.72 2.65
N MET A 531 -3.07 -20.15 2.13
CA MET A 531 -3.11 -21.21 1.14
C MET A 531 -2.44 -20.80 -0.18
N LEU A 532 -2.70 -19.58 -0.66
CA LEU A 532 -2.06 -19.04 -1.87
C LEU A 532 -0.53 -19.01 -1.74
N PHE A 533 0.01 -18.58 -0.59
CA PHE A 533 1.45 -18.54 -0.39
C PHE A 533 2.08 -19.94 -0.33
N ASN A 534 1.38 -20.91 0.28
CA ASN A 534 1.83 -22.29 0.33
C ASN A 534 1.77 -22.96 -1.05
N ILE A 535 0.69 -22.82 -1.83
CA ILE A 535 0.65 -23.44 -3.17
C ILE A 535 1.71 -22.87 -4.12
N LEU A 536 2.12 -21.60 -3.92
CA LEU A 536 3.17 -20.96 -4.71
C LEU A 536 4.57 -21.52 -4.46
N THR A 537 4.79 -22.40 -3.48
CA THR A 537 6.07 -23.13 -3.38
C THR A 537 6.27 -24.17 -4.47
N TYR A 538 5.19 -24.56 -5.15
CA TYR A 538 5.20 -25.61 -6.17
C TYR A 538 5.22 -25.02 -7.59
N GLU A 539 6.17 -25.46 -8.42
CA GLU A 539 6.43 -24.90 -9.76
C GLU A 539 5.23 -24.98 -10.71
N LYS A 540 4.40 -26.02 -10.60
CA LYS A 540 3.21 -26.19 -11.45
C LYS A 540 2.12 -25.16 -11.17
N PHE A 541 1.91 -24.80 -9.90
CA PHE A 541 0.98 -23.72 -9.53
C PHE A 541 1.50 -22.36 -10.02
N GLN A 542 2.82 -22.13 -9.91
CA GLN A 542 3.45 -20.92 -10.46
C GLN A 542 3.23 -20.82 -11.97
N THR A 543 3.39 -21.93 -12.71
CA THR A 543 3.23 -21.98 -14.17
C THR A 543 1.78 -21.69 -14.57
N GLU A 544 0.81 -22.33 -13.91
CA GLU A 544 -0.62 -22.12 -14.19
C GLU A 544 -1.07 -20.68 -13.88
N ILE A 545 -0.66 -20.12 -12.73
CA ILE A 545 -0.97 -18.73 -12.38
C ILE A 545 -0.29 -17.76 -13.35
N LYS A 546 0.92 -18.06 -13.82
CA LYS A 546 1.65 -17.22 -14.79
C LYS A 546 0.96 -17.16 -16.14
N ASP A 547 0.48 -18.29 -16.63
CA ASP A 547 -0.21 -18.35 -17.92
C ASP A 547 -1.64 -17.82 -17.85
N ASN A 548 -2.31 -17.95 -16.69
CA ASN A 548 -3.75 -17.69 -16.54
C ASN A 548 -4.13 -16.70 -15.41
N LEU A 549 -3.25 -15.78 -15.00
CA LEU A 549 -3.51 -14.83 -13.89
C LEU A 549 -4.86 -14.08 -14.01
N LYS A 550 -5.29 -13.74 -15.23
CA LYS A 550 -6.57 -13.05 -15.47
C LYS A 550 -7.80 -13.89 -15.15
N SER A 551 -7.66 -15.22 -15.18
CA SER A 551 -8.73 -16.17 -14.88
C SER A 551 -8.98 -16.29 -13.37
N TYR A 552 -7.99 -15.93 -12.54
CA TYR A 552 -8.04 -16.01 -11.08
C TYR A 552 -8.12 -14.61 -10.47
N SER A 553 -9.31 -14.00 -10.51
CA SER A 553 -9.54 -12.63 -10.06
C SER A 553 -9.44 -12.45 -8.54
N PHE A 554 -9.60 -13.53 -7.76
CA PHE A 554 -9.48 -13.55 -6.30
C PHE A 554 -8.12 -13.01 -5.85
N ILE A 555 -7.04 -13.37 -6.55
CA ILE A 555 -5.66 -12.91 -6.27
C ILE A 555 -5.63 -11.37 -6.33
N ASN A 556 -6.16 -10.79 -7.40
CA ASN A 556 -6.19 -9.35 -7.56
C ASN A 556 -7.10 -8.67 -6.51
N ARG A 557 -8.23 -9.27 -6.17
CA ARG A 557 -9.18 -8.73 -5.17
C ARG A 557 -8.59 -8.74 -3.76
N ILE A 558 -7.91 -9.81 -3.36
CA ILE A 558 -7.23 -9.91 -2.05
C ILE A 558 -6.27 -8.74 -1.88
N PHE A 559 -5.30 -8.57 -2.79
CA PHE A 559 -4.27 -7.54 -2.65
C PHE A 559 -4.77 -6.13 -2.97
N SER A 560 -5.97 -5.96 -3.53
CA SER A 560 -6.58 -4.64 -3.75
C SER A 560 -7.29 -4.09 -2.52
N ASN A 561 -7.65 -4.94 -1.55
CA ASN A 561 -8.38 -4.49 -0.37
C ASN A 561 -7.45 -3.74 0.61
N ASN A 562 -7.94 -2.65 1.19
CA ASN A 562 -7.19 -1.86 2.16
C ASN A 562 -7.02 -2.55 3.52
N GLN A 563 -7.92 -3.47 3.88
CA GLN A 563 -7.87 -4.22 5.14
C GLN A 563 -6.86 -5.36 5.13
N PHE A 564 -6.23 -5.69 3.98
CA PHE A 564 -5.24 -6.75 3.89
C PHE A 564 -4.03 -6.54 4.83
N ASN A 565 -3.64 -5.29 5.07
CA ASN A 565 -2.51 -4.98 5.95
C ASN A 565 -2.72 -5.45 7.40
N ASP A 566 -3.98 -5.54 7.84
CA ASP A 566 -4.33 -6.04 9.18
C ASP A 566 -4.21 -7.56 9.28
N ILE A 567 -4.20 -8.26 8.15
CA ILE A 567 -4.09 -9.72 8.06
C ILE A 567 -2.61 -10.14 8.14
N ILE A 568 -1.71 -9.31 7.60
CA ILE A 568 -0.27 -9.57 7.54
C ILE A 568 0.34 -9.83 8.93
N THR A 569 -0.20 -9.21 10.00
CA THR A 569 0.29 -9.42 11.38
C THR A 569 0.11 -10.85 11.87
N ASN A 570 -0.91 -11.56 11.36
CA ASN A 570 -1.32 -12.87 11.84
C ASN A 570 -0.86 -14.01 10.93
N LEU A 571 -0.19 -13.71 9.80
CA LEU A 571 0.34 -14.73 8.89
C LEU A 571 1.31 -15.66 9.62
N SER A 572 1.14 -16.96 9.38
CA SER A 572 1.93 -18.03 9.98
C SER A 572 3.39 -17.96 9.53
N ASN A 573 3.61 -17.63 8.25
CA ASN A 573 4.93 -17.62 7.62
C ASN A 573 5.16 -16.35 6.79
N PHE A 574 5.63 -15.29 7.46
CA PHE A 574 5.97 -14.01 6.83
C PHE A 574 7.05 -14.13 5.74
N LYS A 575 7.99 -15.09 5.87
CA LYS A 575 9.04 -15.32 4.87
C LYS A 575 8.44 -15.77 3.54
N LEU A 576 7.48 -16.69 3.60
CA LEU A 576 6.82 -17.23 2.42
C LEU A 576 6.00 -16.16 1.68
N TYR A 577 5.37 -15.24 2.41
CA TYR A 577 4.73 -14.08 1.80
C TYR A 577 5.75 -13.17 1.08
N CYS A 578 6.92 -12.90 1.68
CA CYS A 578 7.96 -12.11 1.02
C CYS A 578 8.46 -12.76 -0.28
N GLU A 579 8.68 -14.08 -0.26
CA GLU A 579 9.10 -14.86 -1.45
C GLU A 579 8.02 -14.83 -2.53
N SER A 580 6.75 -15.02 -2.14
CA SER A 580 5.60 -14.93 -3.04
C SER A 580 5.46 -13.54 -3.66
N ALA A 581 5.59 -12.48 -2.87
CA ALA A 581 5.52 -11.10 -3.34
C ALA A 581 6.66 -10.77 -4.32
N LYS A 582 7.88 -11.28 -4.07
CA LYS A 582 9.01 -11.18 -5.00
C LYS A 582 8.69 -11.87 -6.32
N TRP A 583 8.16 -13.09 -6.27
CA TRP A 583 7.75 -13.84 -7.46
C TRP A 583 6.69 -13.07 -8.28
N PHE A 584 5.61 -12.59 -7.65
CA PHE A 584 4.58 -11.78 -8.33
C PHE A 584 5.17 -10.52 -9.00
N TYR A 585 6.11 -9.84 -8.32
CA TYR A 585 6.69 -8.61 -8.83
C TYR A 585 7.56 -8.86 -10.08
N PHE A 586 8.44 -9.88 -10.04
CA PHE A 586 9.41 -10.12 -11.12
C PHE A 586 8.86 -11.00 -12.25
N GLU A 587 8.13 -12.07 -11.93
CA GLU A 587 7.65 -13.02 -12.93
C GLU A 587 6.35 -12.56 -13.62
N LEU A 588 5.51 -11.79 -12.91
CA LEU A 588 4.18 -11.38 -13.39
C LEU A 588 4.01 -9.87 -13.57
N ASN A 589 5.01 -9.07 -13.19
CA ASN A 589 4.91 -7.61 -13.14
C ASN A 589 3.68 -7.12 -12.33
N PHE A 590 3.26 -7.90 -11.33
CA PHE A 590 2.10 -7.62 -10.49
C PHE A 590 2.56 -7.04 -9.14
N LYS A 591 2.47 -5.72 -9.01
CA LYS A 591 3.07 -4.97 -7.88
C LYS A 591 2.26 -4.97 -6.59
N LYS A 592 0.94 -5.23 -6.65
CA LYS A 592 0.06 -5.09 -5.47
C LYS A 592 0.49 -5.88 -4.23
N PRO A 593 0.93 -7.16 -4.33
CA PRO A 593 1.39 -7.90 -3.16
C PRO A 593 2.60 -7.24 -2.50
N TYR A 594 3.52 -6.73 -3.31
CA TYR A 594 4.67 -5.96 -2.85
C TYR A 594 4.25 -4.62 -2.22
N ASP A 595 3.35 -3.87 -2.86
CA ASP A 595 2.89 -2.57 -2.37
C ASP A 595 2.22 -2.69 -0.98
N LYS A 596 1.42 -3.74 -0.76
CA LYS A 596 0.79 -4.03 0.55
C LYS A 596 1.82 -4.41 1.62
N LEU A 597 2.73 -5.32 1.29
CA LEU A 597 3.85 -5.69 2.15
C LEU A 597 4.66 -4.47 2.56
N PHE A 598 4.97 -3.61 1.60
CA PHE A 598 5.75 -2.40 1.81
C PHE A 598 4.98 -1.35 2.65
N GLU A 599 3.68 -1.16 2.42
CA GLU A 599 2.83 -0.27 3.21
C GLU A 599 2.74 -0.73 4.68
N TYR A 600 2.57 -2.03 4.91
CA TYR A 600 2.56 -2.64 6.24
C TYR A 600 3.88 -2.42 6.98
N LEU A 601 5.02 -2.70 6.33
CA LEU A 601 6.34 -2.45 6.90
C LEU A 601 6.55 -0.97 7.20
N LYS A 602 6.14 -0.08 6.29
CA LYS A 602 6.27 1.38 6.50
C LYS A 602 5.45 1.87 7.70
N LYS A 603 4.21 1.39 7.87
CA LYS A 603 3.32 1.74 9.00
C LYS A 603 3.80 1.17 10.33
N SER A 604 4.35 -0.04 10.33
CA SER A 604 4.81 -0.72 11.54
C SER A 604 6.10 -0.14 12.13
N ILE A 605 6.81 0.73 11.40
CA ILE A 605 8.00 1.46 11.86
C ILE A 605 7.65 2.86 12.47
N ASN A 606 6.36 3.18 12.66
CA ASN A 606 5.95 4.41 13.36
C ASN A 606 6.31 4.35 14.88
N PRO A 607 6.49 5.49 15.58
CA PRO A 607 7.28 5.58 16.81
C PRO A 607 6.65 4.92 18.06
N ASP A 608 5.39 4.48 17.98
CA ASP A 608 4.67 3.87 19.11
C ASP A 608 4.71 2.31 19.13
N THR A 609 5.42 1.66 18.20
CA THR A 609 5.41 0.18 18.10
C THR A 609 6.56 -0.49 18.87
N THR A 610 6.21 -1.08 20.02
CA THR A 610 7.10 -1.76 20.99
C THR A 610 7.24 -3.28 20.81
N ILE A 611 7.13 -3.81 19.58
CA ILE A 611 7.03 -5.27 19.36
C ILE A 611 8.30 -5.83 18.70
N LYS A 612 9.09 -6.62 19.45
CA LYS A 612 10.26 -7.38 18.98
C LYS A 612 10.04 -8.18 17.68
N GLY A 613 8.80 -8.60 17.39
CA GLY A 613 8.45 -9.34 16.17
C GLY A 613 8.51 -8.55 14.86
N ILE A 614 8.30 -7.23 14.88
CA ILE A 614 8.29 -6.39 13.66
C ILE A 614 9.71 -6.28 13.09
N HIS A 615 10.72 -6.15 13.94
CA HIS A 615 12.12 -6.05 13.52
C HIS A 615 12.61 -7.32 12.82
N LYS A 616 12.19 -8.50 13.30
CA LYS A 616 12.45 -9.78 12.64
C LYS A 616 11.83 -9.83 11.23
N ASN A 617 10.60 -9.34 11.07
CA ASN A 617 9.94 -9.30 9.76
C ASN A 617 10.64 -8.35 8.78
N ILE A 618 11.12 -7.18 9.25
CA ILE A 618 11.92 -6.27 8.43
C ILE A 618 13.22 -6.95 7.98
N GLN A 619 13.91 -7.68 8.86
CA GLN A 619 15.13 -8.41 8.50
C GLN A 619 14.87 -9.51 7.45
N VAL A 620 13.76 -10.25 7.58
CA VAL A 620 13.34 -11.24 6.59
C VAL A 620 13.06 -10.58 5.23
N PHE A 621 12.37 -9.43 5.22
CA PHE A 621 12.11 -8.67 4.01
C PHE A 621 13.41 -8.23 3.33
N ILE A 622 14.32 -7.60 4.07
CA ILE A 622 15.60 -7.13 3.52
C ILE A 622 16.38 -8.30 2.91
N LYS A 623 16.41 -9.46 3.58
CA LYS A 623 17.11 -10.64 3.10
C LYS A 623 16.52 -11.21 1.81
N VAL A 624 15.18 -11.28 1.70
CA VAL A 624 14.53 -11.79 0.48
C VAL A 624 14.76 -10.86 -0.73
N PHE A 625 14.79 -9.54 -0.49
CA PHE A 625 14.96 -8.52 -1.52
C PHE A 625 16.42 -8.03 -1.68
N GLU A 626 17.40 -8.71 -1.09
CA GLU A 626 18.81 -8.27 -1.07
C GLU A 626 19.41 -8.02 -2.46
N SER A 627 18.95 -8.76 -3.47
CA SER A 627 19.37 -8.62 -4.86
C SER A 627 18.80 -7.37 -5.56
N HIS A 628 17.91 -6.61 -4.92
CA HIS A 628 17.17 -5.47 -5.49
C HIS A 628 17.10 -4.27 -4.50
N PRO A 629 18.22 -3.55 -4.26
CA PRO A 629 18.30 -2.48 -3.27
C PRO A 629 17.35 -1.30 -3.49
N GLU A 630 16.91 -1.07 -4.74
CA GLU A 630 15.99 0.00 -5.12
C GLU A 630 14.59 -0.14 -4.51
N LEU A 631 14.14 -1.39 -4.29
CA LEU A 631 12.84 -1.68 -3.67
C LEU A 631 12.89 -1.43 -2.15
N ILE A 632 14.04 -1.67 -1.53
CA ILE A 632 14.21 -1.55 -0.09
C ILE A 632 14.32 -0.07 0.34
N LYS A 633 14.89 0.78 -0.52
CA LYS A 633 15.24 2.20 -0.22
C LYS A 633 14.12 3.00 0.42
N GLY A 634 12.87 2.75 0.07
CA GLY A 634 11.74 3.52 0.60
C GLY A 634 11.46 3.29 2.09
N LEU A 635 12.06 2.28 2.74
CA LEU A 635 11.98 2.08 4.20
C LEU A 635 12.96 2.98 4.98
N SER A 636 13.95 3.58 4.30
CA SER A 636 15.04 4.34 4.91
C SER A 636 14.57 5.43 5.88
N THR A 637 13.62 6.26 5.49
CA THR A 637 13.18 7.42 6.30
C THR A 637 12.66 7.02 7.68
N ASN A 638 11.79 6.01 7.73
CA ASN A 638 11.17 5.59 8.99
C ASN A 638 12.17 4.79 9.83
N LEU A 639 12.99 3.94 9.19
CA LEU A 639 13.99 3.13 9.87
C LEU A 639 15.09 3.97 10.53
N LYS A 640 15.60 5.00 9.82
CA LYS A 640 16.58 5.96 10.37
C LYS A 640 16.06 6.63 11.64
N ARG A 641 14.83 7.17 11.60
CA ARG A 641 14.24 7.83 12.78
C ARG A 641 14.13 6.86 13.95
N LYS A 642 13.65 5.64 13.71
CA LYS A 642 13.47 4.65 14.78
C LYS A 642 14.80 4.18 15.38
N ILE A 643 15.85 4.04 14.58
CA ILE A 643 17.18 3.71 15.10
C ILE A 643 17.78 4.89 15.88
N LEU A 644 17.55 6.14 15.46
CA LEU A 644 17.97 7.33 16.23
C LEU A 644 17.25 7.43 17.59
N ASP A 645 15.98 7.01 17.66
CA ASP A 645 15.21 6.98 18.92
C ASP A 645 15.63 5.80 19.82
N ASP A 646 15.93 4.63 19.26
CA ASP A 646 16.43 3.44 19.96
C ASP A 646 17.67 2.84 19.27
N ASN A 647 18.83 3.31 19.70
CA ASN A 647 20.15 2.94 19.15
C ASN A 647 20.46 1.44 19.29
N LEU A 648 19.82 0.72 20.22
CA LEU A 648 20.05 -0.71 20.42
C LEU A 648 19.57 -1.54 19.24
N LEU A 649 18.62 -1.03 18.44
CA LEU A 649 18.09 -1.73 17.27
C LEU A 649 19.14 -1.99 16.19
N LEU A 650 20.22 -1.19 16.14
CA LEU A 650 21.26 -1.34 15.13
C LEU A 650 21.88 -2.75 15.13
N LYS A 651 22.01 -3.38 16.32
CA LYS A 651 22.59 -4.74 16.46
C LYS A 651 21.64 -5.87 16.07
N ASP A 652 20.34 -5.61 15.93
CA ASP A 652 19.36 -6.63 15.57
C ASP A 652 19.36 -6.93 14.06
N TYR A 653 19.96 -6.04 13.24
CA TYR A 653 19.98 -6.11 11.78
C TYR A 653 21.32 -6.61 11.24
N LYS A 654 21.50 -7.94 11.20
CA LYS A 654 22.72 -8.59 10.64
C LYS A 654 23.10 -8.13 9.23
N VAL A 655 22.11 -7.74 8.41
CA VAL A 655 22.36 -7.31 7.02
C VAL A 655 23.29 -6.08 6.96
N PHE A 656 23.30 -5.26 8.01
CA PHE A 656 24.15 -4.08 8.07
C PHE A 656 25.65 -4.41 8.14
N GLU A 657 26.00 -5.60 8.62
CA GLU A 657 27.37 -6.10 8.62
C GLU A 657 27.75 -6.74 7.28
N GLU A 658 26.81 -7.50 6.69
CA GLU A 658 27.03 -8.40 5.55
C GLU A 658 27.04 -7.67 4.18
N ASN A 659 26.22 -6.63 4.00
CA ASN A 659 26.07 -5.96 2.70
C ASN A 659 26.09 -4.42 2.81
N ILE A 660 27.23 -3.83 2.48
CA ILE A 660 27.44 -2.39 2.63
C ILE A 660 26.61 -1.54 1.66
N GLU A 661 26.31 -2.04 0.45
CA GLU A 661 25.55 -1.29 -0.56
C GLU A 661 24.08 -1.13 -0.13
N ILE A 662 23.49 -2.20 0.43
CA ILE A 662 22.14 -2.16 1.02
C ILE A 662 22.14 -1.27 2.25
N THR A 663 23.17 -1.38 3.09
CA THR A 663 23.32 -0.57 4.31
C THR A 663 23.33 0.91 3.95
N HIS A 664 24.10 1.32 2.95
CA HIS A 664 24.15 2.71 2.49
C HIS A 664 22.82 3.19 1.87
N SER A 665 22.09 2.31 1.17
CA SER A 665 20.75 2.64 0.65
C SER A 665 19.73 2.91 1.77
N LEU A 666 19.87 2.23 2.90
CA LEU A 666 18.98 2.35 4.06
C LEU A 666 19.42 3.43 5.06
N LEU A 667 20.72 3.56 5.31
CA LEU A 667 21.38 4.45 6.27
C LEU A 667 22.37 5.31 5.47
N ASP A 668 22.02 6.56 5.19
CA ASP A 668 22.89 7.44 4.40
C ASP A 668 23.94 8.12 5.27
N SER A 669 24.84 8.87 4.63
CA SER A 669 25.87 9.66 5.31
C SER A 669 25.29 10.60 6.38
N ASN A 670 24.12 11.20 6.15
CA ASN A 670 23.46 12.08 7.12
C ASN A 670 22.98 11.35 8.38
N PHE A 671 22.62 10.06 8.26
CA PHE A 671 22.31 9.23 9.42
C PHE A 671 23.57 8.91 10.23
N ILE A 672 24.68 8.58 9.54
CA ILE A 672 25.97 8.33 10.20
C ILE A 672 26.42 9.56 10.97
N ASP A 673 26.31 10.76 10.39
CA ASP A 673 26.61 12.04 11.04
C ASP A 673 25.91 12.17 12.41
N LYS A 674 24.58 12.00 12.42
CA LYS A 674 23.79 12.08 13.66
C LYS A 674 24.11 10.99 14.66
N MET A 675 24.40 9.77 14.20
CA MET A 675 24.78 8.67 15.10
C MET A 675 26.15 8.93 15.75
N LEU A 676 27.08 9.54 15.03
CA LEU A 676 28.37 9.97 15.56
C LEU A 676 28.22 11.13 16.55
N GLU A 677 27.34 12.10 16.28
CA GLU A 677 26.96 13.16 17.23
C GLU A 677 26.45 12.54 18.55
N LEU A 678 25.50 11.60 18.47
CA LEU A 678 24.97 10.89 19.64
C LEU A 678 26.05 10.06 20.38
N LEU A 679 27.00 9.48 19.65
CA LEU A 679 28.13 8.75 20.22
C LEU A 679 29.04 9.70 21.01
N ASN A 680 29.35 10.87 20.46
CA ASN A 680 30.18 11.90 21.09
C ASN A 680 29.49 12.54 22.31
N GLU A 681 28.17 12.68 22.30
CA GLU A 681 27.36 13.12 23.45
C GLU A 681 27.23 12.06 24.56
N ASN A 682 27.88 10.90 24.45
CA ASN A 682 27.76 9.75 25.35
C ASN A 682 26.33 9.20 25.49
N LYS A 683 25.48 9.36 24.47
CA LYS A 683 24.11 8.79 24.45
C LYS A 683 24.06 7.35 23.92
N ILE A 684 25.19 6.80 23.46
CA ILE A 684 25.34 5.40 23.05
C ILE A 684 26.29 4.70 24.01
N GLU A 685 25.75 3.85 24.90
CA GLU A 685 26.53 3.12 25.90
C GLU A 685 26.89 1.68 25.48
N ASP A 686 26.15 1.08 24.54
CA ASP A 686 26.35 -0.32 24.14
C ASP A 686 27.59 -0.47 23.24
N LYS A 687 28.56 -1.24 23.72
CA LYS A 687 29.82 -1.49 23.01
C LYS A 687 29.61 -2.14 21.63
N LYS A 688 28.65 -3.06 21.48
CA LYS A 688 28.41 -3.73 20.19
C LYS A 688 27.83 -2.77 19.16
N VAL A 689 26.95 -1.85 19.59
CA VAL A 689 26.40 -0.80 18.71
C VAL A 689 27.50 0.13 18.25
N THR A 690 28.40 0.49 19.17
CA THR A 690 29.57 1.34 18.88
C THR A 690 30.52 0.66 17.87
N ASP A 691 30.88 -0.60 18.12
CA ASP A 691 31.78 -1.36 17.23
C ASP A 691 31.16 -1.52 15.82
N LEU A 692 29.84 -1.75 15.73
CA LEU A 692 29.12 -1.85 14.46
C LEU A 692 29.06 -0.50 13.73
N LEU A 693 28.78 0.60 14.44
CA LEU A 693 28.76 1.94 13.86
C LEU A 693 30.13 2.33 13.29
N ILE A 694 31.21 1.98 14.00
CA ILE A 694 32.60 2.17 13.56
C ILE A 694 32.87 1.36 12.29
N ASP A 695 32.53 0.06 12.26
CA ASP A 695 32.73 -0.80 11.08
C ASP A 695 31.96 -0.28 9.85
N ILE A 696 30.71 0.15 10.03
CA ILE A 696 29.91 0.75 8.96
C ILE A 696 30.55 2.05 8.46
N THR A 697 30.99 2.92 9.37
CA THR A 697 31.64 4.19 9.04
C THR A 697 32.94 3.96 8.27
N ASP A 698 33.75 2.99 8.70
CA ASP A 698 35.00 2.61 8.03
C ASP A 698 34.75 2.13 6.61
N LYS A 699 33.80 1.19 6.42
CA LYS A 699 33.41 0.70 5.10
C LYS A 699 32.84 1.81 4.21
N TYR A 700 32.15 2.82 4.77
CA TYR A 700 31.64 3.96 4.01
C TYR A 700 32.77 4.88 3.53
N ILE A 701 33.80 5.06 4.35
CA ILE A 701 34.99 5.82 3.98
C ILE A 701 35.77 5.06 2.88
N GLU A 702 35.95 3.74 3.01
CA GLU A 702 36.62 2.90 2.01
C GLU A 702 35.91 2.92 0.64
N LYS A 703 34.58 2.94 0.64
CA LYS A 703 33.75 2.99 -0.58
C LYS A 703 33.52 4.41 -1.12
N GLU A 704 34.14 5.43 -0.51
CA GLU A 704 33.97 6.86 -0.85
C GLU A 704 32.52 7.38 -0.76
N TYR A 705 31.68 6.79 0.10
CA TYR A 705 30.32 7.27 0.36
C TYR A 705 30.30 8.54 1.23
N ILE A 706 31.30 8.71 2.10
CA ILE A 706 31.47 9.91 2.92
C ILE A 706 32.50 10.84 2.26
N LYS A 707 32.05 12.05 1.91
CA LYS A 707 32.90 13.13 1.38
C LYS A 707 32.77 14.44 2.17
N ASP A 708 31.84 14.46 3.14
CA ASP A 708 31.54 15.62 3.96
C ASP A 708 32.59 15.77 5.07
N SER A 709 33.18 16.96 5.16
CA SER A 709 34.17 17.31 6.18
C SER A 709 33.59 17.31 7.59
N LEU A 710 32.29 17.56 7.76
CA LEU A 710 31.62 17.55 9.07
C LEU A 710 31.62 16.13 9.66
N ILE A 711 31.29 15.11 8.86
CA ILE A 711 31.28 13.71 9.30
C ILE A 711 32.69 13.25 9.68
N PHE A 712 33.70 13.65 8.90
CA PHE A 712 35.10 13.39 9.28
C PHE A 712 35.47 14.07 10.60
N THR A 713 34.90 15.24 10.89
CA THR A 713 35.11 15.97 12.14
C THR A 713 34.51 15.23 13.33
N GLU A 714 33.23 14.85 13.26
CA GLU A 714 32.57 14.08 14.33
C GLU A 714 33.27 12.72 14.57
N TYR A 715 33.72 12.07 13.50
CA TYR A 715 34.44 10.81 13.64
C TYR A 715 35.83 10.98 14.26
N ALA A 716 36.53 12.06 13.92
CA ALA A 716 37.80 12.41 14.55
C ALA A 716 37.61 12.75 16.04
N HIS A 717 36.52 13.43 16.40
CA HIS A 717 36.16 13.76 17.78
C HIS A 717 36.00 12.48 18.62
N TYR A 718 35.27 11.48 18.10
CA TYR A 718 35.12 10.19 18.79
C TYR A 718 36.47 9.54 19.11
N PHE A 719 37.36 9.42 18.12
CA PHE A 719 38.67 8.81 18.35
C PHE A 719 39.57 9.65 19.26
N PHE A 720 39.39 10.97 19.28
CA PHE A 720 40.10 11.85 20.20
C PHE A 720 39.64 11.61 21.66
N ASN A 721 38.33 11.58 21.92
CA ASN A 721 37.78 11.25 23.23
C ASN A 721 38.16 9.82 23.66
N LYS A 722 38.18 8.88 22.70
CA LYS A 722 38.67 7.52 22.93
C LYS A 722 40.14 7.50 23.32
N LEU A 723 40.99 8.29 22.64
CA LEU A 723 42.40 8.43 23.00
C LEU A 723 42.57 8.98 24.42
N GLU A 724 41.80 10.00 24.80
CA GLU A 724 41.82 10.57 26.15
C GLU A 724 41.41 9.55 27.21
N SER A 725 40.30 8.83 26.97
CA SER A 725 39.80 7.82 27.89
C SER A 725 40.76 6.62 28.06
N GLU A 726 41.27 6.08 26.95
CA GLU A 726 42.25 4.98 26.94
C GLU A 726 43.57 5.42 27.57
N TYR A 727 43.99 6.67 27.33
CA TYR A 727 45.15 7.25 28.01
C TYR A 727 44.91 7.27 29.52
N ASN A 728 43.81 7.85 30.00
CA ASN A 728 43.52 7.94 31.44
C ASN A 728 43.42 6.56 32.11
N LEU A 729 42.90 5.55 31.41
CA LEU A 729 42.80 4.17 31.91
C LEU A 729 44.15 3.44 31.92
N LYS A 730 44.96 3.58 30.86
CA LYS A 730 46.22 2.85 30.67
C LYS A 730 47.45 3.63 31.16
N ALA A 731 47.28 4.89 31.56
CA ALA A 731 48.35 5.76 32.00
C ALA A 731 49.03 5.32 33.32
N THR A 732 48.56 4.26 33.97
CA THR A 732 49.23 3.69 35.15
C THR A 732 50.47 2.86 34.82
N THR A 733 50.60 2.34 33.60
CA THR A 733 51.81 1.62 33.15
C THR A 733 52.52 2.40 32.05
N ALA A 734 53.84 2.25 32.01
CA ALA A 734 54.68 2.94 31.04
C ALA A 734 54.33 2.53 29.60
N LYS A 735 54.27 1.21 29.37
CA LYS A 735 53.97 0.62 28.07
C LYS A 735 52.53 0.81 27.56
N GLY A 736 51.57 1.13 28.44
CA GLY A 736 50.16 1.25 28.07
C GLY A 736 49.87 2.34 27.04
N ILE A 737 50.77 3.33 26.90
CA ILE A 737 50.61 4.39 25.90
C ILE A 737 50.81 3.88 24.47
N PHE A 738 51.72 2.91 24.27
CA PHE A 738 52.01 2.35 22.96
C PHE A 738 50.85 1.49 22.43
N GLU A 739 49.96 1.01 23.31
CA GLU A 739 48.73 0.31 22.92
C GLU A 739 47.68 1.23 22.28
N THR A 740 47.85 2.56 22.38
CA THR A 740 46.95 3.53 21.72
C THR A 740 47.32 3.78 20.25
N LYS A 741 48.35 3.09 19.72
CA LYS A 741 48.88 3.27 18.36
C LYS A 741 47.82 3.25 17.28
N ASP A 742 46.85 2.33 17.36
CA ASP A 742 45.80 2.20 16.36
C ASP A 742 44.86 3.42 16.34
N ILE A 743 44.56 3.99 17.51
CA ILE A 743 43.78 5.22 17.64
C ILE A 743 44.55 6.40 17.04
N VAL A 744 45.85 6.51 17.33
CA VAL A 744 46.72 7.57 16.80
C VAL A 744 46.88 7.46 15.27
N ASN A 745 47.02 6.24 14.73
CA ASN A 745 47.03 6.00 13.29
C ASN A 745 45.70 6.45 12.65
N ARG A 746 44.57 6.10 13.27
CA ARG A 746 43.26 6.48 12.74
C ARG A 746 43.05 7.99 12.72
N LEU A 747 43.44 8.68 13.79
CA LEU A 747 43.40 10.14 13.84
C LEU A 747 44.28 10.78 12.75
N ASN A 748 45.46 10.22 12.49
CA ASN A 748 46.34 10.68 11.40
C ASN A 748 45.72 10.54 10.00
N GLU A 749 44.91 9.51 9.77
CA GLU A 749 44.18 9.32 8.51
C GLU A 749 43.01 10.31 8.37
N LEU A 750 42.37 10.65 9.49
CA LEU A 750 41.18 11.50 9.53
C LEU A 750 41.52 12.99 9.48
N PHE A 751 42.46 13.48 10.29
CA PHE A 751 42.78 14.91 10.44
C PHE A 751 43.02 15.66 9.10
N PRO A 752 43.68 15.09 8.08
CA PRO A 752 43.84 15.78 6.79
C PRO A 752 42.53 16.06 6.04
N LYS A 753 41.43 15.40 6.41
CA LYS A 753 40.09 15.48 5.80
C LYS A 753 39.09 16.30 6.64
N VAL A 754 39.50 16.77 7.82
CA VAL A 754 38.68 17.53 8.78
C VAL A 754 38.77 19.03 8.46
N ASP A 755 37.67 19.77 8.67
CA ASP A 755 37.66 21.22 8.52
C ASP A 755 38.19 21.94 9.76
N SER A 756 39.01 22.96 9.55
CA SER A 756 39.61 23.77 10.61
C SER A 756 38.56 24.60 11.35
N GLY A 757 38.47 24.46 12.68
CA GLY A 757 37.67 25.34 13.56
C GLY A 757 36.46 24.70 14.25
N ILE A 758 36.18 23.41 14.03
CA ILE A 758 35.03 22.70 14.63
C ILE A 758 35.45 21.71 15.74
N LEU A 759 36.65 21.15 15.63
CA LEU A 759 37.18 20.16 16.57
C LEU A 759 37.90 20.87 17.74
N ASP A 760 37.27 20.93 18.92
CA ASP A 760 37.90 21.45 20.15
C ASP A 760 38.77 20.36 20.79
N ILE A 761 40.08 20.45 20.57
CA ILE A 761 41.05 19.46 21.06
C ILE A 761 41.80 20.07 22.23
N ASP A 762 41.78 19.36 23.36
CA ASP A 762 42.55 19.72 24.55
C ASP A 762 44.07 19.53 24.33
N GLU A 763 44.79 20.66 24.24
CA GLU A 763 46.25 20.71 24.20
C GLU A 763 46.90 20.03 25.43
N VAL A 764 46.20 19.98 26.58
CA VAL A 764 46.69 19.37 27.81
C VAL A 764 46.93 17.87 27.62
N LEU A 765 46.08 17.16 26.88
CA LEU A 765 46.25 15.73 26.62
C LEU A 765 47.55 15.46 25.84
N PHE A 766 47.78 16.20 24.75
CA PHE A 766 48.99 16.06 23.97
C PHE A 766 50.25 16.37 24.80
N ASN A 767 50.22 17.45 25.59
CA ASN A 767 51.32 17.82 26.48
C ASN A 767 51.58 16.75 27.56
N THR A 768 50.54 16.09 28.07
CA THR A 768 50.63 15.06 29.11
C THR A 768 51.20 13.75 28.54
N ILE A 769 50.69 13.31 27.38
CA ILE A 769 51.26 12.19 26.60
C ILE A 769 52.74 12.45 26.32
N GLN A 770 53.06 13.65 25.83
CA GLN A 770 54.43 14.09 25.58
C GLN A 770 55.31 14.02 26.83
N THR A 771 54.81 14.49 27.98
CA THR A 771 55.58 14.49 29.23
C THR A 771 55.91 13.07 29.66
N LYS A 772 54.95 12.15 29.52
CA LYS A 772 55.14 10.75 29.87
C LYS A 772 56.11 10.02 28.92
N LEU A 773 55.99 10.23 27.61
CA LEU A 773 56.94 9.74 26.61
C LEU A 773 58.38 10.25 26.88
N ASN A 774 58.53 11.51 27.32
CA ASN A 774 59.82 12.06 27.74
C ASN A 774 60.37 11.43 29.03
N GLN A 775 59.50 10.94 29.94
CA GLN A 775 59.89 10.34 31.22
C GLN A 775 60.33 8.87 31.08
N GLU A 776 59.82 8.14 30.11
CA GLU A 776 60.13 6.71 29.87
C GLU A 776 61.49 6.44 29.21
N TYR A 777 62.46 7.32 29.43
CA TYR A 777 63.71 7.32 28.70
C TYR A 777 64.71 6.25 29.20
N ILE A 778 65.24 5.48 28.23
CA ILE A 778 66.65 5.08 28.00
C ILE A 778 66.92 3.56 27.98
N SER A 779 67.33 3.11 26.79
CA SER A 779 67.88 1.80 26.36
C SER A 779 66.88 0.69 26.03
N GLY A 780 66.86 0.27 24.75
CA GLY A 780 66.15 -0.94 24.32
C GLY A 780 64.73 -0.74 23.76
N LEU A 781 64.41 0.42 23.17
CA LEU A 781 63.15 0.58 22.43
C LEU A 781 63.06 -0.46 21.31
N ASN A 782 61.91 -1.11 21.18
CA ASN A 782 61.64 -2.02 20.08
C ASN A 782 61.16 -1.26 18.83
N ASP A 783 61.07 -1.94 17.70
CA ASP A 783 60.65 -1.33 16.44
C ASP A 783 59.21 -0.78 16.48
N GLU A 784 58.31 -1.38 17.27
CA GLU A 784 56.90 -0.96 17.38
C GLU A 784 56.73 0.34 18.18
N GLU A 785 57.49 0.49 19.26
CA GLU A 785 57.57 1.69 20.09
C GLU A 785 58.17 2.84 19.27
N ILE A 786 59.25 2.59 18.52
CA ILE A 786 59.84 3.56 17.59
C ILE A 786 58.80 4.03 16.56
N ASP A 787 58.00 3.12 16.01
CA ASP A 787 56.94 3.48 15.07
C ASP A 787 55.87 4.35 15.71
N PHE A 788 55.48 4.09 16.97
CA PHE A 788 54.53 4.94 17.69
C PHE A 788 55.05 6.38 17.83
N TYR A 789 56.33 6.58 18.18
CA TYR A 789 56.92 7.93 18.26
C TYR A 789 56.83 8.68 16.93
N ILE A 790 57.05 7.99 15.81
CA ILE A 790 56.95 8.59 14.47
C ILE A 790 55.50 8.95 14.15
N VAL A 791 54.57 8.02 14.37
CA VAL A 791 53.13 8.18 14.11
C VAL A 791 52.54 9.31 14.98
N PHE A 792 52.87 9.35 16.26
CA PHE A 792 52.42 10.39 17.18
C PHE A 792 53.01 11.76 16.81
N SER A 793 54.26 11.80 16.34
CA SER A 793 54.85 13.05 15.82
C SER A 793 54.11 13.55 14.57
N ASP A 794 53.64 12.64 13.72
CA ASP A 794 52.82 12.99 12.56
C ASP A 794 51.42 13.49 12.98
N LEU A 795 50.86 12.94 14.07
CA LEU A 795 49.58 13.37 14.63
C LEU A 795 49.67 14.82 15.11
N ILE A 796 50.73 15.16 15.85
CA ILE A 796 50.99 16.54 16.28
C ILE A 796 51.10 17.46 15.07
N PHE A 797 51.81 17.06 14.01
CA PHE A 797 51.90 17.87 12.80
C PHE A 797 50.53 18.10 12.15
N ASN A 798 49.72 17.06 12.01
CA ASN A 798 48.38 17.15 11.44
C ASN A 798 47.45 18.01 12.32
N TYR A 799 47.58 17.94 13.64
CA TYR A 799 46.88 18.80 14.59
C TYR A 799 47.26 20.28 14.41
N MET A 800 48.55 20.59 14.42
CA MET A 800 49.03 21.96 14.18
C MET A 800 48.52 22.51 12.84
N LYS A 801 48.55 21.66 11.80
CA LYS A 801 48.09 21.99 10.46
C LYS A 801 46.61 22.38 10.44
N LEU A 802 45.79 21.70 11.23
CA LEU A 802 44.35 21.95 11.34
C LEU A 802 44.06 23.30 12.00
N ASN A 803 44.81 23.68 13.03
CA ASN A 803 44.60 24.93 13.77
C ASN A 803 45.30 26.16 13.15
N ASN A 804 46.11 25.99 12.09
CA ASN A 804 46.93 27.06 11.47
C ASN A 804 47.88 27.80 12.44
N GLU A 805 48.11 27.28 13.64
CA GLU A 805 48.95 27.88 14.68
C GLU A 805 50.34 27.23 14.71
N PHE A 806 51.24 27.69 13.84
CA PHE A 806 52.66 27.29 13.94
C PHE A 806 53.47 28.20 14.87
N ALA A 807 53.01 29.44 15.07
CA ALA A 807 53.83 30.50 15.66
C ALA A 807 53.67 30.65 17.18
N THR A 808 52.69 29.98 17.79
CA THR A 808 52.32 30.16 19.21
C THR A 808 52.70 28.98 20.12
N ASP A 809 53.05 27.80 19.59
CA ASP A 809 53.45 26.64 20.39
C ASP A 809 54.94 26.33 20.39
N ALA A 810 55.67 27.06 21.23
CA ALA A 810 57.04 26.71 21.60
C ALA A 810 57.17 25.28 22.21
N ASN A 811 56.06 24.63 22.59
CA ASN A 811 56.03 23.32 23.24
C ASN A 811 56.12 22.14 22.26
N PHE A 812 55.50 22.21 21.08
CA PHE A 812 55.58 21.15 20.07
C PHE A 812 56.94 21.16 19.36
N GLU A 813 57.51 22.33 19.07
CA GLU A 813 58.87 22.41 18.55
C GLU A 813 59.88 21.87 19.59
N LYS A 814 59.69 22.17 20.89
CA LYS A 814 60.47 21.56 21.98
C LYS A 814 60.32 20.04 22.04
N TYR A 815 59.13 19.50 21.76
CA TYR A 815 58.88 18.05 21.75
C TYR A 815 59.70 17.32 20.69
N PHE A 816 59.59 17.77 19.43
CA PHE A 816 60.33 17.16 18.32
C PHE A 816 61.84 17.27 18.57
N ASN A 817 62.28 18.42 19.08
CA ASN A 817 63.67 18.69 19.38
C ASN A 817 64.22 17.83 20.52
N SER A 818 63.46 17.65 21.62
CA SER A 818 63.93 16.88 22.78
C SER A 818 64.20 15.41 22.44
N HIS A 819 63.36 14.80 21.60
CA HIS A 819 63.48 13.40 21.20
C HIS A 819 64.53 13.19 20.12
N PHE A 820 64.55 14.07 19.12
CA PHE A 820 65.51 13.96 18.02
C PHE A 820 66.95 14.16 18.49
N ILE A 821 67.20 15.02 19.49
CA ILE A 821 68.55 15.24 20.04
C ILE A 821 69.09 13.98 20.73
N LYS A 822 68.28 13.33 21.58
CA LYS A 822 68.75 12.36 22.58
C LYS A 822 68.98 10.93 22.06
N VAL A 823 68.49 10.57 20.86
CA VAL A 823 68.48 9.17 20.39
C VAL A 823 69.18 9.03 19.02
N ASP A 824 69.94 7.96 18.83
CA ASP A 824 70.75 7.71 17.63
C ASP A 824 70.27 6.50 16.80
N TYR A 825 68.96 6.20 16.86
CA TYR A 825 68.30 5.21 15.99
C TYR A 825 67.99 5.81 14.63
N GLN A 826 68.46 5.15 13.57
CA GLN A 826 68.30 5.59 12.19
C GLN A 826 66.83 5.71 11.77
N LYS A 827 65.99 4.72 12.11
CA LYS A 827 64.56 4.68 11.75
C LYS A 827 63.79 5.87 12.34
N LEU A 828 63.97 6.14 13.63
CA LEU A 828 63.38 7.29 14.33
C LEU A 828 63.87 8.63 13.76
N SER A 829 65.17 8.76 13.52
CA SER A 829 65.76 10.00 13.00
C SER A 829 65.25 10.33 11.59
N LEU A 830 65.11 9.31 10.74
CA LEU A 830 64.51 9.48 9.41
C LEU A 830 63.01 9.82 9.51
N GLY A 831 62.26 9.13 10.37
CA GLY A 831 60.83 9.38 10.57
C GLY A 831 60.51 10.77 11.10
N ILE A 832 61.25 11.27 12.10
CA ILE A 832 61.04 12.65 12.58
C ILE A 832 61.47 13.67 11.51
N ASN A 833 62.50 13.38 10.70
CA ASN A 833 62.90 14.28 9.62
C ASN A 833 61.83 14.38 8.50
N THR A 834 61.03 13.34 8.26
CA THR A 834 59.89 13.47 7.34
C THR A 834 58.82 14.40 7.91
N VAL A 835 58.59 14.38 9.24
CA VAL A 835 57.70 15.35 9.92
C VAL A 835 58.25 16.78 9.80
N TYR A 836 59.54 17.02 10.06
CA TYR A 836 60.16 18.33 9.81
C TYR A 836 60.02 18.78 8.35
N GLN A 837 60.18 17.86 7.41
CA GLN A 837 59.97 18.17 6.00
C GLN A 837 58.52 18.59 5.71
N LYS A 838 57.53 17.91 6.29
CA LYS A 838 56.10 18.26 6.18
C LYS A 838 55.82 19.64 6.77
N ILE A 839 56.36 19.93 7.95
CA ILE A 839 56.29 21.26 8.61
C ILE A 839 56.79 22.35 7.66
N VAL A 840 58.00 22.19 7.12
CA VAL A 840 58.59 23.18 6.22
C VAL A 840 57.79 23.30 4.92
N LYS A 841 57.23 22.21 4.39
CA LYS A 841 56.39 22.25 3.17
C LYS A 841 55.09 23.02 3.38
N TYR A 842 54.45 22.87 4.53
CA TYR A 842 53.15 23.50 4.80
C TYR A 842 53.32 24.97 5.21
N TYR A 843 54.16 25.25 6.21
CA TYR A 843 54.26 26.58 6.81
C TYR A 843 55.16 27.55 6.03
N GLY A 844 54.91 28.86 6.18
CA GLY A 844 55.75 29.94 5.63
C GLY A 844 57.17 29.97 6.23
N PRO A 845 58.04 30.90 5.80
CA PRO A 845 59.37 31.02 6.41
C PRO A 845 59.26 31.51 7.86
N TYR A 846 59.59 30.63 8.81
CA TYR A 846 59.72 30.90 10.24
C TYR A 846 61.17 30.68 10.71
N SER A 847 61.52 31.07 11.94
CA SER A 847 62.81 30.70 12.53
C SER A 847 62.81 29.20 12.80
N TRP A 848 63.42 28.43 11.89
CA TRP A 848 63.45 26.97 12.03
C TRP A 848 64.48 26.56 13.11
N ASN A 849 64.05 26.41 14.36
CA ASN A 849 64.96 26.16 15.49
C ASN A 849 65.54 24.73 15.49
N PHE A 850 65.02 23.86 14.62
CA PHE A 850 65.53 22.50 14.41
C PHE A 850 66.61 22.39 13.33
N PHE A 851 67.05 23.50 12.71
CA PHE A 851 68.13 23.46 11.71
C PHE A 851 69.41 22.83 12.25
N ASP A 852 69.91 23.32 13.39
CA ASP A 852 71.16 22.86 14.00
C ASP A 852 71.05 21.40 14.44
N ILE A 853 69.84 20.99 14.84
CA ILE A 853 69.50 19.64 15.22
C ILE A 853 69.60 18.69 14.01
N ILE A 854 69.01 19.05 12.86
CA ILE A 854 69.14 18.26 11.62
C ILE A 854 70.62 18.17 11.18
N ILE A 855 71.36 19.27 11.25
CA ILE A 855 72.80 19.30 10.93
C ILE A 855 73.58 18.31 11.81
N SER A 856 73.27 18.26 13.12
CA SER A 856 73.96 17.35 14.06
C SER A 856 73.75 15.85 13.75
N LYS A 857 72.68 15.49 13.03
CA LYS A 857 72.35 14.09 12.67
C LYS A 857 72.76 13.69 11.26
N LEU A 858 73.48 14.56 10.54
CA LEU A 858 73.99 14.26 9.21
C LEU A 858 75.04 13.13 9.26
N LYS A 859 74.58 11.90 9.03
CA LYS A 859 75.44 10.73 8.77
C LYS A 859 75.43 10.40 7.29
N VAL A 860 76.58 9.95 6.78
CA VAL A 860 76.82 9.66 5.35
C VAL A 860 75.73 8.79 4.72
N GLN A 861 75.24 7.77 5.44
CA GLN A 861 74.25 6.80 4.96
C GLN A 861 72.84 7.39 4.72
N ASN A 862 72.47 8.49 5.40
CA ASN A 862 71.11 9.07 5.36
C ASN A 862 71.08 10.55 4.93
N ALA A 863 72.25 11.12 4.66
CA ALA A 863 72.45 12.55 4.42
C ALA A 863 71.49 13.12 3.36
N THR A 864 71.18 12.37 2.31
CA THR A 864 70.28 12.80 1.23
C THR A 864 68.89 13.21 1.73
N MET A 865 68.29 12.48 2.68
CA MET A 865 66.94 12.80 3.19
C MET A 865 66.95 14.04 4.08
N PHE A 866 67.97 14.21 4.92
CA PHE A 866 68.12 15.39 5.77
C PHE A 866 68.44 16.64 4.92
N TYR A 867 69.33 16.53 3.92
CA TYR A 867 69.60 17.64 3.00
C TYR A 867 68.39 18.04 2.17
N LYS A 868 67.51 17.10 1.78
CA LYS A 868 66.23 17.44 1.15
C LYS A 868 65.38 18.36 2.03
N THR A 869 65.35 18.12 3.34
CA THR A 869 64.65 18.99 4.31
C THR A 869 65.35 20.33 4.44
N LEU A 870 66.67 20.34 4.67
CA LEU A 870 67.46 21.58 4.81
C LEU A 870 67.38 22.48 3.56
N MET A 871 67.39 21.90 2.37
CA MET A 871 67.28 22.63 1.11
C MET A 871 65.87 23.14 0.85
N LEU A 872 64.85 22.45 1.36
CA LEU A 872 63.49 22.99 1.37
C LEU A 872 63.40 24.22 2.29
N MET A 873 64.03 24.17 3.47
CA MET A 873 64.11 25.31 4.40
C MET A 873 64.83 26.50 3.75
N TYR A 874 65.96 26.22 3.08
CA TYR A 874 66.72 27.21 2.33
C TYR A 874 65.88 27.83 1.20
N ASN A 875 65.17 27.00 0.42
CA ASN A 875 64.35 27.49 -0.68
C ASN A 875 63.17 28.35 -0.18
N LYS A 876 62.55 28.02 0.95
CA LYS A 876 61.47 28.84 1.53
C LYS A 876 61.95 30.12 2.21
N THR A 877 63.22 30.21 2.61
CA THR A 877 63.79 31.39 3.27
C THR A 877 63.64 32.63 2.39
N LYS A 878 63.05 33.70 2.94
CA LYS A 878 62.83 34.99 2.24
C LYS A 878 63.17 36.16 3.17
N GLY A 879 64.11 37.01 2.75
CA GLY A 879 64.57 38.16 3.55
C GLY A 879 65.14 37.73 4.90
N LYS A 880 64.63 38.32 5.99
CA LYS A 880 65.04 38.01 7.38
C LYS A 880 64.28 36.82 8.02
N LYS A 881 63.33 36.19 7.31
CA LYS A 881 62.54 35.06 7.81
C LYS A 881 63.03 33.74 7.18
N GLY A 882 63.21 32.70 8.00
CA GLY A 882 63.78 31.41 7.58
C GLY A 882 65.16 31.17 8.20
N LEU A 883 66.11 30.68 7.40
CA LEU A 883 67.50 30.46 7.84
C LEU A 883 68.25 31.78 8.02
N SER A 884 68.98 31.89 9.14
CA SER A 884 69.91 33.00 9.36
C SER A 884 71.11 32.95 8.41
N SER A 885 71.81 34.06 8.21
CA SER A 885 73.01 34.10 7.36
C SER A 885 74.09 33.10 7.78
N ALA A 886 74.24 32.87 9.10
CA ALA A 886 75.15 31.86 9.64
C ALA A 886 74.70 30.43 9.29
N GLN A 887 73.42 30.11 9.46
CA GLN A 887 72.86 28.80 9.11
C GLN A 887 72.93 28.52 7.61
N LYS A 888 72.70 29.54 6.77
CA LYS A 888 72.92 29.44 5.31
C LYS A 888 74.36 29.05 5.00
N SER A 889 75.35 29.74 5.58
CA SER A 889 76.76 29.41 5.38
C SER A 889 77.06 27.97 5.80
N ILE A 890 76.62 27.56 6.99
CA ILE A 890 76.81 26.20 7.52
C ILE A 890 76.19 25.15 6.58
N LEU A 891 74.98 25.41 6.05
CA LEU A 891 74.33 24.51 5.11
C LEU A 891 75.13 24.38 3.82
N ILE A 892 75.53 25.52 3.25
CA ILE A 892 76.30 25.57 2.00
C ILE A 892 77.61 24.81 2.17
N ASP A 893 78.37 25.07 3.24
CA ASP A 893 79.63 24.40 3.54
C ASP A 893 79.45 22.87 3.70
N ASN A 894 78.38 22.44 4.37
CA ASN A 894 78.07 21.02 4.53
C ASN A 894 77.64 20.35 3.21
N ILE A 895 76.89 21.04 2.34
CA ILE A 895 76.54 20.55 1.00
C ILE A 895 77.79 20.41 0.13
N PHE A 896 78.69 21.39 0.16
CA PHE A 896 79.98 21.29 -0.52
C PHE A 896 80.79 20.09 -0.01
N LYS A 897 80.92 19.93 1.32
CA LYS A 897 81.56 18.73 1.91
C LYS A 897 80.90 17.43 1.47
N TYR A 898 79.56 17.37 1.47
CA TYR A 898 78.81 16.21 1.01
C TYR A 898 79.09 15.91 -0.48
N PHE A 899 79.14 16.96 -1.30
CA PHE A 899 79.46 16.86 -2.72
C PHE A 899 80.88 16.35 -2.97
N PHE A 900 81.87 16.69 -2.12
CA PHE A 900 83.26 16.21 -2.27
C PHE A 900 83.50 14.79 -1.77
N THR A 901 82.74 14.34 -0.78
CA THR A 901 83.02 13.10 -0.07
C THR A 901 82.67 11.86 -0.91
N TYR A 902 81.73 11.98 -1.86
CA TYR A 902 81.36 10.88 -2.74
C TYR A 902 82.16 10.89 -4.05
N LYS A 903 82.93 9.82 -4.30
CA LYS A 903 83.43 9.44 -5.63
C LYS A 903 82.67 8.20 -6.09
N GLY A 904 82.07 8.22 -7.28
CA GLY A 904 81.66 7.00 -7.99
C GLY A 904 80.18 6.56 -7.93
N TYR A 905 79.24 7.40 -7.47
CA TYR A 905 77.79 7.08 -7.54
C TYR A 905 76.98 8.22 -8.20
N PRO A 906 76.82 8.22 -9.54
CA PRO A 906 76.17 9.31 -10.28
C PRO A 906 74.71 9.57 -9.89
N THR A 907 73.97 8.53 -9.48
CA THR A 907 72.55 8.64 -9.09
C THR A 907 72.33 9.40 -7.78
N LEU A 908 73.27 9.35 -6.84
CA LEU A 908 73.24 10.11 -5.58
C LEU A 908 73.66 11.58 -5.78
N MET A 909 74.38 11.87 -6.87
CA MET A 909 74.91 13.20 -7.17
C MET A 909 73.93 14.15 -7.88
N LYS A 910 72.78 13.66 -8.36
CA LYS A 910 71.79 14.47 -9.07
C LYS A 910 71.23 15.62 -8.22
N TYR A 911 70.86 15.35 -6.96
CA TYR A 911 70.27 16.38 -6.08
C TYR A 911 71.25 17.49 -5.65
N PRO A 912 72.51 17.19 -5.26
CA PRO A 912 73.50 18.22 -4.97
C PRO A 912 73.74 19.23 -6.10
N SER A 913 73.72 18.80 -7.37
CA SER A 913 73.89 19.70 -8.52
C SER A 913 72.78 20.75 -8.59
N ASP A 914 71.52 20.30 -8.48
CA ASP A 914 70.34 21.19 -8.47
C ASP A 914 70.36 22.13 -7.26
N TRP A 915 70.79 21.63 -6.09
CA TRP A 915 70.91 22.43 -4.87
C TRP A 915 71.97 23.52 -4.99
N LEU A 916 73.14 23.19 -5.52
CA LEU A 916 74.22 24.15 -5.76
C LEU A 916 73.81 25.21 -6.80
N GLY A 917 73.05 24.84 -7.83
CA GLY A 917 72.42 25.78 -8.76
C GLY A 917 71.48 26.76 -8.06
N LEU A 918 70.57 26.26 -7.24
CA LEU A 918 69.63 27.09 -6.49
C LEU A 918 70.33 28.03 -5.49
N ILE A 919 71.39 27.56 -4.83
CA ILE A 919 72.22 28.39 -3.94
C ILE A 919 72.92 29.48 -4.74
N TYR A 920 73.53 29.12 -5.87
CA TYR A 920 74.22 30.08 -6.75
C TYR A 920 73.27 31.17 -7.26
N GLU A 921 72.02 30.83 -7.62
CA GLU A 921 71.05 31.83 -8.06
C GLU A 921 70.59 32.76 -6.93
N LYS A 922 70.39 32.22 -5.71
CA LYS A 922 69.82 32.98 -4.58
C LYS A 922 70.82 33.79 -3.77
N ASP A 923 71.98 33.23 -3.44
CA ASP A 923 72.98 33.85 -2.55
C ASP A 923 74.39 33.67 -3.12
N LYS A 924 74.69 34.36 -4.24
CA LYS A 924 75.98 34.30 -4.96
C LYS A 924 77.20 34.54 -4.06
N ASP A 925 77.13 35.52 -3.18
CA ASP A 925 78.28 35.90 -2.34
C ASP A 925 78.65 34.80 -1.34
N LEU A 926 77.65 34.15 -0.72
CA LEU A 926 77.87 33.03 0.19
C LEU A 926 78.39 31.80 -0.57
N PHE A 927 77.86 31.54 -1.76
CA PHE A 927 78.35 30.47 -2.63
C PHE A 927 79.84 30.64 -2.95
N PHE A 928 80.25 31.85 -3.37
CA PHE A 928 81.66 32.12 -3.69
C PHE A 928 82.57 32.07 -2.46
N ALA A 929 82.11 32.55 -1.30
CA ALA A 929 82.86 32.44 -0.05
C ALA A 929 83.17 30.97 0.31
N SER A 930 82.19 30.06 0.17
CA SER A 930 82.41 28.63 0.40
C SER A 930 83.35 28.00 -0.65
N VAL A 931 83.29 28.43 -1.92
CA VAL A 931 84.22 27.99 -2.98
C VAL A 931 85.65 28.48 -2.75
N ASP A 932 85.83 29.70 -2.23
CA ASP A 932 87.13 30.27 -1.89
C ASP A 932 87.85 29.49 -0.78
N ASN A 933 87.07 28.97 0.17
CA ASN A 933 87.58 28.19 1.30
C ASN A 933 87.98 26.74 0.95
N LEU A 934 87.76 26.30 -0.29
CA LEU A 934 88.09 24.94 -0.72
C LEU A 934 89.59 24.73 -0.84
N SER A 935 90.10 23.63 -0.28
CA SER A 935 91.47 23.18 -0.51
C SER A 935 91.68 22.79 -1.98
N SER A 936 92.95 22.74 -2.41
CA SER A 936 93.28 22.39 -3.80
C SER A 936 92.73 21.02 -4.24
N LYS A 937 92.58 20.06 -3.31
CA LYS A 937 92.06 18.71 -3.59
C LYS A 937 90.52 18.68 -3.62
N GLU A 938 89.86 19.45 -2.77
CA GLU A 938 88.40 19.60 -2.78
C GLU A 938 87.93 20.33 -4.04
N LEU A 939 88.69 21.32 -4.50
CA LEU A 939 88.42 22.07 -5.72
C LEU A 939 88.59 21.19 -6.98
N GLU A 940 89.53 20.25 -6.98
CA GLU A 940 89.67 19.24 -8.04
C GLU A 940 88.48 18.26 -8.05
N ASN A 941 88.08 17.77 -6.88
CA ASN A 941 86.89 16.90 -6.75
C ASN A 941 85.60 17.62 -7.13
N TYR A 942 85.46 18.91 -6.81
CA TYR A 942 84.32 19.75 -7.19
C TYR A 942 84.12 19.78 -8.71
N VAL A 943 85.19 20.12 -9.44
CA VAL A 943 85.16 20.23 -10.90
C VAL A 943 84.92 18.86 -11.54
N TYR A 944 85.54 17.80 -11.00
CA TYR A 944 85.33 16.43 -11.46
C TYR A 944 83.87 15.97 -11.27
N ASN A 945 83.28 16.21 -10.11
CA ASN A 945 81.90 15.79 -9.81
C ASN A 945 80.85 16.58 -10.62
N LEU A 946 81.10 17.87 -10.92
CA LEU A 946 80.24 18.63 -11.83
C LEU A 946 80.30 18.10 -13.28
N TYR A 947 81.45 17.60 -13.71
CA TYR A 947 81.62 17.00 -15.04
C TYR A 947 80.84 15.69 -15.19
N GLU A 948 80.96 14.77 -14.23
CA GLU A 948 80.19 13.50 -14.24
C GLU A 948 78.66 13.73 -14.33
N LEU A 949 78.18 14.92 -13.92
CA LEU A 949 76.77 15.30 -13.92
C LEU A 949 76.30 16.04 -15.19
N ASN A 950 77.18 16.29 -16.17
CA ASN A 950 76.85 16.96 -17.44
C ASN A 950 76.16 18.35 -17.30
N ASN A 951 76.35 19.06 -16.19
CA ASN A 951 75.74 20.38 -15.97
C ASN A 951 76.68 21.52 -16.43
N GLU A 952 76.80 21.68 -17.75
CA GLU A 952 77.72 22.66 -18.39
C GLU A 952 77.41 24.12 -17.98
N GLU A 953 76.16 24.43 -17.65
CA GLU A 953 75.71 25.78 -17.30
C GLU A 953 76.20 26.23 -15.91
N LEU A 954 76.20 25.34 -14.90
CA LEU A 954 76.76 25.65 -13.59
C LEU A 954 78.28 25.80 -13.63
N ILE A 955 78.96 24.95 -14.43
CA ILE A 955 80.41 25.01 -14.66
C ILE A 955 80.80 26.34 -15.30
N GLY A 956 80.08 26.76 -16.34
CA GLY A 956 80.29 28.02 -17.04
C GLY A 956 79.93 29.23 -16.18
N ASN A 957 78.74 29.29 -15.59
CA ASN A 957 78.27 30.51 -14.95
C ASN A 957 78.87 30.77 -13.57
N SER A 958 79.21 29.75 -12.78
CA SER A 958 79.72 29.97 -11.41
C SER A 958 81.26 30.00 -11.37
N PHE A 959 81.92 28.95 -11.86
CA PHE A 959 83.36 28.78 -11.69
C PHE A 959 84.18 29.67 -12.64
N VAL A 960 83.73 29.85 -13.89
CA VAL A 960 84.41 30.75 -14.83
C VAL A 960 84.26 32.21 -14.39
N ASN A 961 83.09 32.63 -13.93
CA ASN A 961 82.89 33.99 -13.41
C ASN A 961 83.69 34.26 -12.12
N TYR A 962 83.86 33.24 -11.26
CA TYR A 962 84.78 33.32 -10.12
C TYR A 962 86.25 33.53 -10.55
N LEU A 963 86.75 32.73 -11.49
CA LEU A 963 88.12 32.89 -12.03
C LEU A 963 88.31 34.26 -12.70
N LYS A 964 87.25 34.78 -13.35
CA LYS A 964 87.20 36.14 -13.93
C LYS A 964 87.30 37.22 -12.85
N ALA A 965 86.53 37.13 -11.76
CA ALA A 965 86.48 38.15 -10.71
C ALA A 965 87.80 38.29 -9.91
N GLN A 966 88.50 37.17 -9.68
CA GLN A 966 89.70 37.12 -8.83
C GLN A 966 91.03 37.20 -9.60
N ASN A 967 90.99 37.28 -10.94
CA ASN A 967 92.16 37.39 -11.83
C ASN A 967 93.25 36.32 -11.54
N ASN A 968 92.85 35.11 -11.14
CA ASN A 968 93.75 34.10 -10.58
C ASN A 968 94.35 33.18 -11.66
N PHE A 969 95.44 33.64 -12.28
CA PHE A 969 96.12 32.93 -13.37
C PHE A 969 96.62 31.53 -13.00
N SER A 970 97.02 31.29 -11.74
CA SER A 970 97.51 29.99 -11.29
C SER A 970 96.41 28.93 -11.28
N LYS A 971 95.22 29.29 -10.75
CA LYS A 971 94.04 28.40 -10.80
C LYS A 971 93.57 28.19 -12.24
N PHE A 972 93.63 29.23 -13.10
CA PHE A 972 93.31 29.11 -14.54
C PHE A 972 94.23 28.12 -15.27
N GLN A 973 95.56 28.17 -15.07
CA GLN A 973 96.48 27.22 -15.70
C GLN A 973 96.20 25.77 -15.31
N LYS A 974 95.89 25.52 -14.04
CA LYS A 974 95.51 24.18 -13.56
C LYS A 974 94.20 23.71 -14.19
N PHE A 975 93.21 24.60 -14.29
CA PHE A 975 91.94 24.34 -14.95
C PHE A 975 92.09 24.02 -16.44
N VAL A 976 92.88 24.79 -17.19
CA VAL A 976 93.17 24.53 -18.61
C VAL A 976 93.91 23.21 -18.81
N ARG A 977 94.83 22.86 -17.90
CA ARG A 977 95.50 21.56 -17.90
C ARG A 977 94.51 20.41 -17.66
N PHE A 978 93.58 20.58 -16.73
CA PHE A 978 92.51 19.60 -16.48
C PHE A 978 91.59 19.44 -17.70
N ILE A 979 91.09 20.55 -18.25
CA ILE A 979 90.24 20.59 -19.45
C ILE A 979 90.93 19.85 -20.61
N GLY A 980 92.21 20.13 -20.80
CA GLY A 980 93.04 19.56 -21.85
C GLY A 980 93.18 18.05 -21.81
N VAL A 981 93.24 17.48 -20.60
CA VAL A 981 93.44 16.04 -20.37
C VAL A 981 92.12 15.28 -20.47
N GLN A 982 91.02 15.85 -19.97
CA GLN A 982 89.79 15.09 -19.73
C GLN A 982 88.67 15.31 -20.75
N HIS A 983 88.75 16.35 -21.60
CA HIS A 983 87.61 16.75 -22.45
C HIS A 983 87.90 16.69 -23.94
N SER A 984 86.85 16.49 -24.76
CA SER A 984 86.95 16.45 -26.22
C SER A 984 87.29 17.82 -26.82
N SER A 985 87.87 17.84 -28.02
CA SER A 985 88.28 19.09 -28.70
C SER A 985 87.14 20.13 -28.82
N LYS A 986 85.89 19.70 -28.97
CA LYS A 986 84.72 20.59 -29.08
C LYS A 986 84.31 21.21 -27.75
N VAL A 987 84.44 20.47 -26.65
CA VAL A 987 84.17 20.96 -25.28
C VAL A 987 85.28 21.90 -24.82
N GLN A 988 86.54 21.54 -25.10
CA GLN A 988 87.70 22.40 -24.89
C GLN A 988 87.53 23.76 -25.61
N GLU A 989 87.00 23.72 -26.84
CA GLU A 989 86.72 24.91 -27.64
C GLU A 989 85.66 25.79 -26.97
N ASN A 990 84.50 25.25 -26.61
CA ASN A 990 83.40 26.04 -26.03
C ASN A 990 83.78 26.72 -24.70
N LEU A 991 84.29 25.95 -23.73
CA LEU A 991 84.61 26.46 -22.38
C LEU A 991 85.73 27.50 -22.41
N LEU A 992 86.72 27.35 -23.31
CA LEU A 992 87.85 28.26 -23.39
C LEU A 992 87.60 29.45 -24.31
N LEU A 993 86.77 29.30 -25.36
CA LEU A 993 86.33 30.43 -26.19
C LEU A 993 85.60 31.46 -25.34
N GLU A 994 84.70 31.04 -24.45
CA GLU A 994 83.96 31.96 -23.58
C GLU A 994 84.89 32.77 -22.66
N ILE A 995 85.98 32.17 -22.17
CA ILE A 995 87.00 32.87 -21.38
C ILE A 995 87.89 33.77 -22.25
N CYS A 996 88.22 33.33 -23.46
CA CYS A 996 89.22 33.96 -24.32
C CYS A 996 88.65 34.94 -25.37
N SER A 997 87.33 35.18 -25.40
CA SER A 997 86.66 35.98 -26.45
C SER A 997 86.28 37.41 -26.06
N GLU A 998 86.59 37.87 -24.84
CA GLU A 998 86.29 39.25 -24.41
C GLU A 998 87.32 40.32 -24.85
N LYS A 999 86.97 41.60 -24.63
CA LYS A 999 87.78 42.80 -24.90
C LYS A 999 89.12 42.72 -24.14
N TYR A 1000 90.18 42.29 -24.83
CA TYR A 1000 91.57 42.13 -24.35
C TYR A 1000 91.83 40.90 -23.45
N PRO A 1001 91.74 39.67 -23.96
CA PRO A 1001 92.23 38.52 -23.23
C PRO A 1001 93.75 38.65 -23.07
N PRO A 1002 94.34 38.44 -21.87
CA PRO A 1002 95.78 38.49 -21.71
C PRO A 1002 96.41 37.45 -22.64
N TYR A 1003 97.38 37.88 -23.45
CA TYR A 1003 98.06 37.02 -24.44
C TYR A 1003 98.58 35.72 -23.81
N ASP A 1004 98.99 35.77 -22.55
CA ASP A 1004 99.51 34.64 -21.79
C ASP A 1004 98.44 33.58 -21.48
N TRP A 1005 97.16 33.94 -21.41
CA TRP A 1005 96.07 32.99 -21.15
C TRP A 1005 95.81 32.14 -22.39
N VAL A 1006 95.60 32.78 -23.55
CA VAL A 1006 95.38 32.09 -24.83
C VAL A 1006 96.59 31.23 -25.21
N PHE A 1007 97.81 31.73 -24.98
CA PHE A 1007 99.02 30.99 -25.33
C PHE A 1007 99.34 29.85 -24.36
N SER A 1008 99.06 30.01 -23.06
CA SER A 1008 99.23 28.90 -22.10
C SER A 1008 98.33 27.71 -22.44
N ALA A 1009 97.15 27.97 -22.99
CA ALA A 1009 96.23 26.93 -23.44
C ALA A 1009 96.79 26.09 -24.59
N LYS A 1010 97.67 26.64 -25.44
CA LYS A 1010 98.31 25.94 -26.57
C LYS A 1010 98.94 24.60 -26.16
N LYS A 1011 99.59 24.54 -25.00
CA LYS A 1011 100.32 23.33 -24.57
C LYS A 1011 99.40 22.21 -24.11
N HIS A 1012 98.14 22.52 -23.84
CA HIS A 1012 97.23 21.62 -23.13
C HIS A 1012 95.95 21.32 -23.93
N ILE A 1013 95.67 22.01 -25.04
CA ILE A 1013 94.44 21.80 -25.83
C ILE A 1013 94.70 21.28 -27.24
N HIS A 1014 93.69 20.67 -27.85
CA HIS A 1014 93.80 20.12 -29.19
C HIS A 1014 94.06 21.20 -30.27
N LYS A 1015 94.84 20.84 -31.29
CA LYS A 1015 95.27 21.77 -32.35
C LYS A 1015 94.11 22.41 -33.11
N SER A 1016 93.00 21.69 -33.33
CA SER A 1016 91.77 22.21 -33.96
C SER A 1016 91.11 23.31 -33.13
N SER A 1017 90.96 23.09 -31.82
CA SER A 1017 90.37 24.05 -30.88
C SER A 1017 91.23 25.31 -30.78
N PHE A 1018 92.55 25.14 -30.63
CA PHE A 1018 93.48 26.27 -30.64
C PHE A 1018 93.41 27.08 -31.95
N ASN A 1019 93.32 26.40 -33.11
CA ASN A 1019 93.24 27.10 -34.40
C ASN A 1019 91.95 27.90 -34.59
N LYS A 1020 90.82 27.43 -34.06
CA LYS A 1020 89.57 28.19 -34.09
C LYS A 1020 89.59 29.37 -33.11
N ILE A 1021 90.07 29.16 -31.88
CA ILE A 1021 90.31 30.25 -30.91
C ILE A 1021 91.19 31.33 -31.54
N MET A 1022 92.25 30.92 -32.26
CA MET A 1022 93.12 31.84 -32.99
C MET A 1022 92.43 32.57 -34.15
N LYS A 1023 91.53 31.92 -34.91
CA LYS A 1023 90.74 32.60 -35.97
C LYS A 1023 89.83 33.67 -35.36
N SER A 1024 89.10 33.34 -34.29
CA SER A 1024 88.24 34.29 -33.58
C SER A 1024 89.03 35.45 -32.96
N TYR A 1025 90.19 35.16 -32.37
CA TYR A 1025 91.11 36.17 -31.85
C TYR A 1025 91.60 37.13 -32.96
N VAL A 1026 91.93 36.60 -34.14
CA VAL A 1026 92.37 37.41 -35.30
C VAL A 1026 91.22 38.28 -35.86
N ASP A 1027 90.01 37.73 -35.96
CA ASP A 1027 88.85 38.48 -36.46
C ASP A 1027 88.44 39.64 -35.56
N TYR A 1028 88.55 39.46 -34.24
CA TYR A 1028 88.28 40.53 -33.29
C TYR A 1028 89.17 41.77 -33.54
N TYR A 1029 90.47 41.58 -33.79
CA TYR A 1029 91.41 42.70 -34.02
C TYR A 1029 91.35 43.30 -35.44
N LYS A 1030 90.55 42.73 -36.35
CA LYS A 1030 90.31 43.25 -37.71
C LYS A 1030 89.66 44.65 -37.72
N GLN A 1031 89.06 45.06 -36.60
CA GLN A 1031 88.31 46.30 -36.44
C GLN A 1031 89.11 47.44 -35.74
N SER A 1032 90.40 47.26 -35.40
CA SER A 1032 91.23 48.27 -34.70
C SER A 1032 92.45 48.73 -35.51
N PRO A 1033 92.87 50.02 -35.45
CA PRO A 1033 94.07 50.51 -36.13
C PRO A 1033 95.33 49.83 -35.59
N ILE A 1034 96.14 49.27 -36.49
CA ILE A 1034 97.18 48.28 -36.17
C ILE A 1034 98.32 48.92 -35.35
N ASN A 1035 98.48 48.48 -34.10
CA ASN A 1035 99.65 48.78 -33.26
C ASN A 1035 100.78 47.74 -33.52
N THR A 1036 102.03 48.22 -33.60
CA THR A 1036 103.24 47.40 -33.77
C THR A 1036 103.42 46.25 -32.76
N ASN A 1037 102.84 46.35 -31.56
CA ASN A 1037 102.92 45.29 -30.54
C ASN A 1037 102.08 44.05 -30.90
N TYR A 1038 100.95 44.21 -31.60
CA TYR A 1038 100.12 43.07 -32.03
C TYR A 1038 100.85 42.24 -33.10
N LEU A 1039 101.50 42.89 -34.06
CA LEU A 1039 102.32 42.21 -35.07
C LEU A 1039 103.48 41.43 -34.43
N ASN A 1040 104.06 41.91 -33.32
CA ASN A 1040 105.08 41.16 -32.59
C ASN A 1040 104.53 39.87 -31.96
N ASN A 1041 103.28 39.89 -31.46
CA ASN A 1041 102.62 38.71 -30.91
C ASN A 1041 102.33 37.65 -31.98
N PHE A 1042 101.93 38.07 -33.19
CA PHE A 1042 101.76 37.17 -34.33
C PHE A 1042 103.10 36.62 -34.87
N LEU A 1043 104.19 37.40 -34.81
CA LEU A 1043 105.53 36.93 -35.19
C LEU A 1043 106.07 35.82 -34.29
N LYS A 1044 105.54 35.65 -33.07
CA LYS A 1044 105.86 34.51 -32.18
C LYS A 1044 105.20 33.19 -32.62
N LEU A 1045 104.25 33.23 -33.57
CA LEU A 1045 103.61 32.03 -34.10
C LEU A 1045 104.58 31.26 -35.02
N ASN A 1046 104.50 29.94 -34.95
CA ASN A 1046 105.21 29.04 -35.84
C ASN A 1046 104.23 28.43 -36.85
N LYS A 1047 104.62 28.35 -38.13
CA LYS A 1047 103.80 27.76 -39.20
C LYS A 1047 103.32 26.35 -38.85
N LYS A 1048 104.15 25.57 -38.15
CA LYS A 1048 103.82 24.19 -37.73
C LYS A 1048 102.63 24.10 -36.77
N ASP A 1049 102.33 25.16 -36.01
CA ASP A 1049 101.30 25.16 -34.98
C ASP A 1049 99.90 25.49 -35.51
N LEU A 1050 99.80 25.98 -36.75
CA LEU A 1050 98.56 26.44 -37.36
C LEU A 1050 98.17 25.54 -38.54
N TYR A 1051 96.87 25.43 -38.81
CA TYR A 1051 96.38 24.83 -40.06
C TYR A 1051 96.60 25.79 -41.23
N GLN A 1052 96.82 25.24 -42.42
CA GLN A 1052 96.96 26.04 -43.64
C GLN A 1052 95.76 26.97 -43.84
N SER A 1053 94.53 26.51 -43.54
CA SER A 1053 93.33 27.36 -43.61
C SER A 1053 93.35 28.54 -42.62
N THR A 1054 94.00 28.40 -41.45
CA THR A 1054 94.19 29.50 -40.49
C THR A 1054 95.31 30.43 -40.94
N ILE A 1055 96.38 29.88 -41.51
CA ILE A 1055 97.49 30.64 -42.08
C ILE A 1055 96.98 31.50 -43.25
N ASP A 1056 96.25 30.91 -44.18
CA ASP A 1056 95.65 31.60 -45.32
C ASP A 1056 94.66 32.67 -44.86
N TYR A 1057 93.92 32.41 -43.78
CA TYR A 1057 93.02 33.38 -43.17
C TYR A 1057 93.76 34.60 -42.62
N ILE A 1058 94.83 34.37 -41.84
CA ILE A 1058 95.70 35.42 -41.30
C ILE A 1058 96.38 36.20 -42.44
N LEU A 1059 96.85 35.50 -43.49
CA LEU A 1059 97.49 36.10 -44.66
C LEU A 1059 96.52 36.99 -45.45
N LYS A 1060 95.30 36.51 -45.73
CA LYS A 1060 94.23 37.26 -46.43
C LYS A 1060 93.80 38.51 -45.67
N LEU A 1061 93.86 38.46 -44.33
CA LEU A 1061 93.66 39.61 -43.47
C LEU A 1061 94.82 40.62 -43.56
N THR A 1062 96.08 40.14 -43.55
CA THR A 1062 97.25 41.02 -43.67
C THR A 1062 97.36 41.71 -45.03
N SER A 1063 96.74 41.19 -46.10
CA SER A 1063 96.67 41.85 -47.41
C SER A 1063 95.62 42.97 -47.50
N ASN A 1064 94.63 43.03 -46.60
CA ASN A 1064 93.56 44.03 -46.59
C ASN A 1064 93.82 45.23 -45.66
N LEU A 1065 95.06 45.40 -45.19
CA LEU A 1065 95.42 46.47 -44.24
C LEU A 1065 95.63 47.80 -44.99
N ASN A 1066 94.67 48.72 -44.89
CA ASN A 1066 94.69 50.02 -45.56
C ASN A 1066 95.84 50.95 -45.08
N LYS A 1067 96.66 51.43 -46.03
CA LYS A 1067 97.80 52.39 -45.91
C LYS A 1067 98.82 52.13 -44.78
N PRO A 1068 99.77 51.18 -44.95
CA PRO A 1068 100.83 50.95 -43.96
C PRO A 1068 102.00 51.95 -44.10
N THR A 1069 102.48 52.49 -42.96
CA THR A 1069 103.75 53.25 -42.88
C THR A 1069 104.95 52.35 -43.23
N LYS A 1070 106.08 52.93 -43.68
CA LYS A 1070 107.27 52.19 -44.16
C LYS A 1070 107.75 51.07 -43.20
N ARG A 1071 107.62 51.28 -41.89
CA ARG A 1071 107.98 50.32 -40.82
C ARG A 1071 106.98 49.15 -40.67
N HIS A 1072 105.69 49.37 -40.93
CA HIS A 1072 104.68 48.32 -40.92
C HIS A 1072 104.79 47.41 -42.15
N LYS A 1073 105.16 47.97 -43.31
CA LYS A 1073 105.40 47.17 -44.53
C LYS A 1073 106.49 46.10 -44.33
N SER A 1074 107.58 46.41 -43.61
CA SER A 1074 108.66 45.43 -43.40
C SER A 1074 108.27 44.28 -42.45
N LYS A 1075 107.51 44.56 -41.39
CA LYS A 1075 107.03 43.54 -40.44
C LYS A 1075 105.91 42.69 -41.03
N VAL A 1076 105.01 43.30 -41.78
CA VAL A 1076 103.99 42.56 -42.54
C VAL A 1076 104.67 41.69 -43.59
N SER A 1077 105.69 42.18 -44.32
CA SER A 1077 106.45 41.33 -45.24
C SER A 1077 107.21 40.20 -44.53
N ALA A 1078 107.73 40.44 -43.31
CA ALA A 1078 108.39 39.40 -42.52
C ALA A 1078 107.41 38.34 -42.02
N LEU A 1079 106.21 38.74 -41.56
CA LEU A 1079 105.15 37.82 -41.16
C LEU A 1079 104.64 37.03 -42.38
N ILE A 1080 104.43 37.69 -43.52
CA ILE A 1080 104.05 37.03 -44.78
C ILE A 1080 105.14 36.04 -45.22
N LYS A 1081 106.42 36.39 -45.14
CA LYS A 1081 107.55 35.50 -45.49
C LYS A 1081 107.71 34.33 -44.51
N LYS A 1082 107.28 34.49 -43.25
CA LYS A 1082 107.35 33.45 -42.22
C LYS A 1082 106.16 32.49 -42.26
N LEU A 1083 104.99 33.00 -42.68
CA LEU A 1083 103.75 32.24 -42.78
C LEU A 1083 103.58 31.56 -44.15
N LYS A 1084 104.03 32.20 -45.25
CA LYS A 1084 104.29 31.50 -46.53
C LYS A 1084 105.43 30.53 -46.33
#